data_AF-A0A8T4N2A0-F1
#
_entry.id   AF-A0A8T4N2A0-F1
#
_cell.length_a   1.000
_cell.length_b   1.000
_cell.length_c   1.000
_cell.angle_alpha   90.00
_cell.angle_beta   90.00
_cell.angle_gamma   90.00
#
_symmetry.space_group_name_H-M   'P 1'
#
loop_
_entity.id
_entity.type
_entity.pdbx_description
1 polymer ?
#
loop_
_entity_poly.entity_id
_entity_poly.type
_entity_poly.pdbx_seq_one_letter_code
_entity_poly.pdbx_strand_id
1 'polypeptide(L)'
;MLDNLSNAIKKATDKIANAIFLDKNLINSVIKDLQRSLIEVDVNVQLVLNITQKIKKSALDERLKGIEKKEHIIKLLHDELKEILGERRELKLKSGQINKFMMLGLYGSGKCIHGNTNVQLSNGNIKKIKEIYEENISNNEERLEDGFIIDISNQNLLVPSFNPNTLKIENKRVTDLWKLKKEDLYEISLDNGNDFSIKVTPEHPFFVLRNGQVIKTRAEELNNNDWIATPQKVKVEGKNISIEENLKKLPISIILPRREIKQIIEYHKQTIKQINKNLIVKRNYCKFTQELKCGQIPIELVDNLPNIILAREKNASKIITIPTLLNLDFAEFLGYVMGDGNIRPQYIQISNEDPEIINRIKELTKILFNIEPTIKFAKRTEKMYDIRICSTTLVKIMSIFGLFPGKKGKNLSIPQEILLSDNETVRQFIKAYFDCDSYASPNRYIELTSESHIIIEQFNMILKRFGIVSTISKKIINLIPYWRLAIKSRYAEKYAEKIGYLIGYKREKVEKYKDIGLIQGCGNQDMIPFHTFLKETRQSMGFSIGEIQDNAVYSFGTYENKGSISKEQLKKLVNYYRLTKKGMYSQFLEKIQHKNNIKQEYGTKFLNGIKKHLQNTGLAELKENEWVISNIGQKYLQQIKETKSGEIIQNLSNLANSEVCWLPIKNISKIKNNEEYVYDLTVEDNHSFIAEGFIVHNTTTISKLALYYSKRGSKVCAIGLDVHRPAASTQLKQLCDKINIACFIKPEEKDPTKIWKEYEKELSKYDLILIDTAGRDALEASLIKEIKSIAKIAKPTETLLVIPADIGQTARKQAITFKEAVSITGVIITRMDSTAKAGGALTSCYEAKVPVIFIGTGEKPADLEQFNPESFLSRMLGMGDLESLMEKIHTVTDEQKLKKTQKNIEEGKLTLRDVQSQLESMESLGSMDKIMSMIPGLGKAKEKISSEKLEQQQQKLKGYKHAINSMTKEEIENPEIMEKETSRIQRVSKGSGVSTTDIRNLIKQYKMLKEMLKSGKSSSSDMLDQKNLMKMAKKLAKKGMKI
;
A
#
# COMPACT_ATOMS: atom_id res chain seq x y z
N MET A 1 -0.73 -21.66 0.92
CA MET A 1 0.42 -22.39 1.51
C MET A 1 -0.03 -23.50 2.46
N LEU A 2 -0.98 -23.26 3.38
CA LEU A 2 -1.74 -24.32 4.06
C LEU A 2 -2.40 -25.32 3.06
N ASP A 3 -2.63 -24.88 1.82
CA ASP A 3 -3.12 -25.70 0.72
C ASP A 3 -2.19 -26.87 0.36
N ASN A 4 -0.87 -26.76 0.53
CA ASN A 4 0.05 -27.86 0.22
C ASN A 4 -0.09 -29.00 1.24
N LEU A 5 -0.21 -28.65 2.53
CA LEU A 5 -0.48 -29.60 3.60
C LEU A 5 -1.87 -30.23 3.45
N SER A 6 -2.89 -29.40 3.19
CA SER A 6 -4.26 -29.86 2.89
C SER A 6 -4.28 -30.83 1.70
N ASN A 7 -3.60 -30.50 0.60
CA ASN A 7 -3.50 -31.36 -0.57
C ASN A 7 -2.74 -32.66 -0.30
N ALA A 8 -1.69 -32.63 0.52
CA ALA A 8 -0.92 -33.81 0.86
C ALA A 8 -1.71 -34.78 1.77
N ILE A 9 -2.38 -34.26 2.80
CA ILE A 9 -3.24 -35.05 3.69
C ILE A 9 -4.41 -35.63 2.87
N LYS A 10 -5.03 -34.82 2.00
CA LYS A 10 -6.09 -35.28 1.10
C LYS A 10 -5.61 -36.37 0.14
N LYS A 11 -4.43 -36.22 -0.47
CA LYS A 11 -3.83 -37.27 -1.32
C LYS A 11 -3.53 -38.55 -0.53
N ALA A 12 -3.07 -38.43 0.71
CA ALA A 12 -2.82 -39.58 1.58
C ALA A 12 -4.13 -40.32 1.92
N THR A 13 -5.18 -39.59 2.31
CA THR A 13 -6.51 -40.17 2.57
C THR A 13 -7.12 -40.78 1.31
N ASP A 14 -6.98 -40.13 0.15
CA ASP A 14 -7.50 -40.61 -1.13
C ASP A 14 -6.75 -41.87 -1.61
N LYS A 15 -5.42 -41.94 -1.40
CA LYS A 15 -4.62 -43.13 -1.70
C LYS A 15 -5.06 -44.34 -0.86
N ILE A 16 -5.38 -44.13 0.42
CA ILE A 16 -5.88 -45.19 1.32
C ILE A 16 -7.31 -45.60 0.94
N ALA A 17 -8.19 -44.62 0.67
CA ALA A 17 -9.59 -44.85 0.33
C ALA A 17 -9.76 -45.60 -1.01
N ASN A 18 -8.97 -45.25 -2.02
CA ASN A 18 -9.10 -45.79 -3.38
C ASN A 18 -8.27 -47.05 -3.63
N ALA A 19 -7.40 -47.47 -2.70
CA ALA A 19 -6.60 -48.67 -2.87
C ALA A 19 -7.47 -49.93 -2.91
N ILE A 20 -7.13 -50.92 -3.74
CA ILE A 20 -7.85 -52.20 -3.80
C ILE A 20 -7.49 -53.04 -2.57
N PHE A 21 -6.20 -53.20 -2.28
CA PHE A 21 -5.64 -53.84 -1.09
C PHE A 21 -4.66 -52.91 -0.36
N LEU A 22 -4.62 -52.97 0.97
CA LEU A 22 -3.65 -52.24 1.79
C LEU A 22 -2.42 -53.12 2.01
N ASP A 23 -1.43 -53.02 1.12
CA ASP A 23 -0.16 -53.74 1.24
C ASP A 23 0.90 -52.90 1.98
N LYS A 24 1.97 -53.57 2.42
CA LYS A 24 3.05 -52.94 3.19
C LYS A 24 3.75 -51.82 2.40
N ASN A 25 3.80 -51.93 1.07
CA ASN A 25 4.45 -50.96 0.19
C ASN A 25 3.63 -49.68 0.06
N LEU A 26 2.32 -49.78 -0.17
CA LEU A 26 1.42 -48.63 -0.21
C LEU A 26 1.43 -47.89 1.13
N ILE A 27 1.31 -48.60 2.26
CA ILE A 27 1.33 -48.00 3.60
C ILE A 27 2.64 -47.24 3.84
N ASN A 28 3.79 -47.84 3.50
CA ASN A 28 5.08 -47.16 3.64
C ASN A 28 5.18 -45.92 2.73
N SER A 29 4.59 -45.95 1.54
CA SER A 29 4.56 -44.79 0.62
C SER A 29 3.71 -43.65 1.18
N VAL A 30 2.53 -43.94 1.72
CA VAL A 30 1.64 -42.95 2.33
C VAL A 30 2.27 -42.35 3.59
N ILE A 31 2.93 -43.18 4.41
CA ILE A 31 3.67 -42.70 5.58
C ILE A 31 4.79 -41.74 5.17
N LYS A 32 5.60 -42.09 4.16
CA LYS A 32 6.68 -41.20 3.69
C LYS A 32 6.15 -39.85 3.18
N ASP A 33 5.05 -39.88 2.43
CA ASP A 33 4.39 -38.66 1.93
C ASP A 33 3.87 -37.79 3.09
N LEU A 34 3.27 -38.40 4.12
CA LEU A 34 2.81 -37.72 5.33
C LEU A 34 3.98 -37.15 6.14
N GLN A 35 5.06 -37.90 6.34
CA GLN A 35 6.26 -37.44 7.06
C GLN A 35 6.85 -36.21 6.39
N ARG A 36 7.06 -36.29 5.07
CA ARG A 36 7.59 -35.18 4.28
C ARG A 36 6.71 -33.94 4.42
N SER A 37 5.39 -34.10 4.28
CA SER A 37 4.46 -32.98 4.28
C SER A 37 4.34 -32.29 5.64
N LEU A 38 4.39 -33.05 6.74
CA LEU A 38 4.36 -32.50 8.10
C LEU A 38 5.69 -31.82 8.47
N ILE A 39 6.82 -32.38 8.04
CA ILE A 39 8.13 -31.76 8.26
C ILE A 39 8.28 -30.47 7.43
N GLU A 40 7.77 -30.45 6.19
CA GLU A 40 7.80 -29.25 5.32
C GLU A 40 7.06 -28.05 5.93
N VAL A 41 6.06 -28.27 6.79
CA VAL A 41 5.35 -27.21 7.53
C VAL A 41 5.89 -26.96 8.94
N ASP A 42 7.11 -27.42 9.20
CA ASP A 42 7.85 -27.20 10.45
C ASP A 42 7.26 -27.91 11.68
N VAL A 43 6.59 -29.06 11.52
CA VAL A 43 6.15 -29.87 12.67
C VAL A 43 7.32 -30.65 13.27
N ASN A 44 7.35 -30.76 14.61
CA ASN A 44 8.38 -31.49 15.35
C ASN A 44 8.56 -32.91 14.83
N VAL A 45 9.79 -33.27 14.45
CA VAL A 45 10.13 -34.58 13.86
C VAL A 45 9.72 -35.74 14.77
N GLN A 46 9.85 -35.60 16.09
CA GLN A 46 9.47 -36.66 17.02
C GLN A 46 7.96 -36.90 17.02
N LEU A 47 7.17 -35.83 16.95
CA LEU A 47 5.72 -35.90 16.84
C LEU A 47 5.30 -36.61 15.54
N VAL A 48 5.93 -36.24 14.42
CA VAL A 48 5.71 -36.85 13.10
C VAL A 48 6.05 -38.35 13.11
N LEU A 49 7.18 -38.73 13.73
CA LEU A 49 7.57 -40.13 13.86
C LEU A 49 6.58 -40.92 14.72
N ASN A 50 6.12 -40.37 15.84
CA ASN A 50 5.16 -41.04 16.72
C ASN A 50 3.82 -41.32 16.01
N ILE A 51 3.25 -40.33 15.33
CA ILE A 51 1.98 -40.48 14.57
C ILE A 51 2.14 -41.55 13.50
N THR A 52 3.22 -41.47 12.72
CA THR A 52 3.42 -42.38 11.59
C THR A 52 3.73 -43.81 12.03
N GLN A 53 4.37 -43.99 13.18
CA GLN A 53 4.55 -45.30 13.81
C GLN A 53 3.22 -45.89 14.31
N LYS A 54 2.34 -45.09 14.94
CA LYS A 54 0.99 -45.53 15.34
C LYS A 54 0.16 -45.97 14.14
N ILE A 55 0.15 -45.17 13.08
CA ILE A 55 -0.54 -45.50 11.82
C ILE A 55 0.02 -46.79 11.22
N LYS A 56 1.36 -46.95 11.19
CA LYS A 56 2.01 -48.17 10.70
C LYS A 56 1.62 -49.41 11.51
N LYS A 57 1.58 -49.29 12.84
CA LYS A 57 1.20 -50.39 13.74
C LYS A 57 -0.25 -50.82 13.55
N SER A 58 -1.18 -49.85 13.45
CA SER A 58 -2.59 -50.13 13.16
C SER A 58 -2.80 -50.73 11.77
N ALA A 59 -2.05 -50.26 10.77
CA ALA A 59 -2.08 -50.83 9.41
C ALA A 59 -1.55 -52.28 9.33
N LEU A 60 -0.71 -52.71 10.29
CA LEU A 60 -0.18 -54.06 10.39
C LEU A 60 -1.02 -54.99 11.29
N ASP A 61 -2.11 -54.50 11.89
CA ASP A 61 -3.01 -55.35 12.68
C ASP A 61 -3.77 -56.31 11.74
N GLU A 62 -3.61 -57.61 11.96
CA GLU A 62 -4.21 -58.69 11.17
C GLU A 62 -5.68 -58.97 11.56
N ARG A 63 -6.16 -58.38 12.68
CA ARG A 63 -7.53 -58.58 13.18
C ARG A 63 -8.60 -57.81 12.39
N LEU A 64 -8.22 -56.73 11.71
CA LEU A 64 -9.11 -55.88 10.90
C LEU A 64 -9.07 -56.29 9.41
N LYS A 65 -10.21 -56.42 8.73
CA LYS A 65 -10.28 -56.90 7.33
C LYS A 65 -10.96 -55.90 6.37
N GLY A 66 -10.50 -55.87 5.13
CA GLY A 66 -11.20 -55.21 4.01
C GLY A 66 -11.45 -53.71 4.18
N ILE A 67 -12.72 -53.31 4.10
CA ILE A 67 -13.20 -51.91 4.16
C ILE A 67 -13.04 -51.33 5.57
N GLU A 68 -13.30 -52.12 6.61
CA GLU A 68 -13.16 -51.69 8.01
C GLU A 68 -11.74 -51.24 8.32
N LYS A 69 -10.74 -51.91 7.73
CA LYS A 69 -9.32 -51.53 7.88
C LYS A 69 -9.00 -50.18 7.23
N LYS A 70 -9.62 -49.84 6.09
CA LYS A 70 -9.42 -48.54 5.40
C LYS A 70 -10.05 -47.41 6.19
N GLU A 71 -11.30 -47.58 6.62
CA GLU A 71 -12.01 -46.59 7.43
C GLU A 71 -11.31 -46.37 8.77
N HIS A 72 -10.83 -47.45 9.40
CA HIS A 72 -10.09 -47.36 10.66
C HIS A 72 -8.79 -46.56 10.52
N ILE A 73 -8.02 -46.76 9.44
CA ILE A 73 -6.78 -46.01 9.21
C ILE A 73 -7.06 -44.53 8.89
N ILE A 74 -8.10 -44.23 8.10
CA ILE A 74 -8.49 -42.85 7.79
C ILE A 74 -8.96 -42.13 9.06
N LYS A 75 -9.76 -42.80 9.88
CA LYS A 75 -10.20 -42.30 11.18
C LYS A 75 -9.03 -42.07 12.12
N LEU A 76 -8.11 -43.05 12.22
CA LEU A 76 -6.90 -42.90 13.03
C LEU A 76 -6.03 -41.73 12.57
N LEU A 77 -5.84 -41.55 11.26
CA LEU A 77 -5.11 -40.41 10.71
C LEU A 77 -5.80 -39.09 11.07
N HIS A 78 -7.12 -39.01 10.92
CA HIS A 78 -7.90 -37.83 11.30
C HIS A 78 -7.78 -37.52 12.80
N ASP A 79 -7.92 -38.54 13.65
CA ASP A 79 -7.91 -38.39 15.10
C ASP A 79 -6.53 -37.96 15.62
N GLU A 80 -5.44 -38.55 15.09
CA GLU A 80 -4.06 -38.14 15.44
C GLU A 80 -3.74 -36.72 14.95
N LEU A 81 -4.23 -36.33 13.76
CA LEU A 81 -4.07 -34.96 13.26
C LEU A 81 -4.88 -33.94 14.08
N LYS A 82 -6.07 -34.32 14.54
CA LYS A 82 -6.88 -33.50 15.45
C LYS A 82 -6.18 -33.34 16.80
N GLU A 83 -5.62 -34.42 17.34
CA GLU A 83 -4.91 -34.43 18.63
C GLU A 83 -3.74 -33.44 18.64
N ILE A 84 -2.90 -33.43 17.60
CA ILE A 84 -1.74 -32.52 17.53
C ILE A 84 -2.10 -31.05 17.29
N LEU A 85 -3.30 -30.77 16.76
CA LEU A 85 -3.86 -29.42 16.64
C LEU A 85 -4.46 -28.94 17.98
N GLY A 86 -4.60 -29.84 18.96
CA GLY A 86 -5.13 -29.57 20.28
C GLY A 86 -6.64 -29.69 20.38
N GLU A 87 -7.18 -29.33 21.55
CA GLU A 87 -8.62 -29.34 21.82
C GLU A 87 -9.26 -27.98 21.53
N ARG A 88 -10.55 -28.00 21.13
CA ARG A 88 -11.34 -26.77 20.98
C ARG A 88 -11.52 -26.14 22.37
N ARG A 89 -11.06 -24.90 22.51
CA ARG A 89 -11.35 -24.07 23.68
C ARG A 89 -12.13 -22.84 23.25
N GLU A 90 -13.28 -22.61 23.87
CA GLU A 90 -14.06 -21.40 23.65
C GLU A 90 -13.84 -20.37 24.75
N LEU A 91 -13.53 -19.14 24.35
CA LEU A 91 -13.52 -17.99 25.26
C LEU A 91 -14.94 -17.42 25.38
N LYS A 92 -15.72 -17.99 26.30
CA LYS A 92 -17.04 -17.47 26.66
C LYS A 92 -16.91 -16.42 27.75
N LEU A 93 -17.58 -15.28 27.55
CA LEU A 93 -17.75 -14.28 28.59
C LEU A 93 -18.71 -14.84 29.66
N LYS A 94 -18.32 -14.73 30.93
CA LYS A 94 -19.18 -15.12 32.05
C LYS A 94 -20.29 -14.08 32.21
N SER A 95 -21.54 -14.50 32.07
CA SER A 95 -22.71 -13.63 32.19
C SER A 95 -22.83 -13.10 33.63
N GLY A 96 -23.11 -11.80 33.78
CA GLY A 96 -23.22 -11.13 35.08
C GLY A 96 -21.89 -10.86 35.79
N GLN A 97 -20.75 -11.08 35.15
CA GLN A 97 -19.41 -10.77 35.68
C GLN A 97 -18.59 -9.96 34.69
N ILE A 98 -17.67 -9.14 35.19
CA ILE A 98 -16.70 -8.39 34.38
C ILE A 98 -15.61 -9.34 33.92
N ASN A 99 -15.47 -9.52 32.61
CA ASN A 99 -14.43 -10.35 32.01
C ASN A 99 -13.19 -9.50 31.72
N LYS A 100 -12.01 -10.01 32.03
CA LYS A 100 -10.73 -9.30 31.89
C LYS A 100 -9.75 -10.16 31.12
N PHE A 101 -9.45 -9.79 29.87
CA PHE A 101 -8.51 -10.54 29.03
C PHE A 101 -7.19 -9.78 28.94
N MET A 102 -6.10 -10.40 29.37
CA MET A 102 -4.77 -9.83 29.33
C MET A 102 -3.97 -10.36 28.15
N MET A 103 -3.44 -9.48 27.30
CA MET A 103 -2.73 -9.83 26.08
C MET A 103 -1.22 -9.71 26.29
N LEU A 104 -0.47 -10.80 26.06
CA LEU A 104 0.99 -10.88 26.19
C LEU A 104 1.65 -11.08 24.82
N GLY A 105 2.91 -10.67 24.65
CA GLY A 105 3.71 -11.04 23.47
C GLY A 105 3.37 -10.28 22.18
N LEU A 106 2.87 -9.05 22.28
CA LEU A 106 2.52 -8.22 21.13
C LEU A 106 3.77 -7.72 20.39
N TYR A 107 4.35 -8.56 19.53
CA TYR A 107 5.45 -8.18 18.65
C TYR A 107 5.01 -7.05 17.71
N GLY A 108 5.45 -5.83 18.00
CA GLY A 108 5.21 -4.64 17.18
C GLY A 108 6.27 -3.53 17.32
N SER A 109 7.40 -3.79 17.96
CA SER A 109 8.52 -2.84 18.09
C SER A 109 9.72 -3.28 17.25
N GLY A 110 10.25 -2.37 16.43
CA GLY A 110 11.51 -2.59 15.69
C GLY A 110 11.41 -2.48 14.17
N LYS A 111 10.51 -1.68 13.61
CA LYS A 111 10.41 -1.46 12.15
C LYS A 111 11.07 -0.13 11.74
N CYS A 112 12.32 0.05 12.14
CA CYS A 112 12.99 1.35 12.04
C CYS A 112 13.95 1.41 10.84
N ILE A 113 14.23 2.64 10.43
CA ILE A 113 15.24 2.99 9.43
C ILE A 113 16.40 3.73 10.11
N HIS A 114 17.56 3.74 9.47
CA HIS A 114 18.73 4.43 9.99
C HIS A 114 18.55 5.97 10.04
N GLY A 115 19.16 6.65 11.02
CA GLY A 115 18.94 8.09 11.25
C GLY A 115 19.32 9.01 10.10
N ASN A 116 20.35 8.65 9.35
CA ASN A 116 20.79 9.38 8.15
C ASN A 116 19.95 9.11 6.89
N THR A 117 18.91 8.30 6.96
CA THR A 117 18.05 7.97 5.81
C THR A 117 17.16 9.15 5.42
N ASN A 118 17.21 9.57 4.16
CA ASN A 118 16.40 10.64 3.60
C ASN A 118 14.93 10.20 3.46
N VAL A 119 14.02 10.98 4.02
CA VAL A 119 12.57 10.81 3.90
C VAL A 119 12.02 11.91 2.99
N GLN A 120 11.15 11.50 2.06
CA GLN A 120 10.46 12.43 1.17
C GLN A 120 9.14 12.88 1.77
N LEU A 121 8.97 14.20 1.95
CA LEU A 121 7.72 14.81 2.43
C LEU A 121 6.79 15.17 1.26
N SER A 122 5.48 15.22 1.53
CA SER A 122 4.46 15.55 0.50
C SER A 122 4.52 16.99 0.01
N ASN A 123 5.12 17.90 0.78
CA ASN A 123 5.39 19.29 0.36
C ASN A 123 6.63 19.40 -0.56
N GLY A 124 7.31 18.28 -0.82
CA GLY A 124 8.46 18.21 -1.70
C GLY A 124 9.81 18.28 -0.99
N ASN A 125 9.82 18.59 0.32
CA ASN A 125 11.06 18.61 1.07
C ASN A 125 11.67 17.20 1.18
N ILE A 126 12.99 17.14 1.29
CA ILE A 126 13.74 15.92 1.52
C ILE A 126 14.62 16.18 2.72
N LYS A 127 14.40 15.43 3.79
CA LYS A 127 15.10 15.60 5.08
C LYS A 127 15.51 14.26 5.61
N LYS A 128 16.60 14.22 6.39
CA LYS A 128 16.95 13.00 7.13
C LYS A 128 15.88 12.74 8.19
N ILE A 129 15.55 11.48 8.42
CA ILE A 129 14.54 11.14 9.45
C ILE A 129 14.94 11.66 10.84
N LYS A 130 16.24 11.67 11.15
CA LYS A 130 16.77 12.26 12.38
C LYS A 130 16.51 13.76 12.49
N GLU A 131 16.66 14.51 11.40
CA GLU A 131 16.38 15.95 11.38
C GLU A 131 14.88 16.23 11.56
N ILE A 132 14.01 15.42 10.93
CA ILE A 132 12.55 15.49 11.13
C ILE A 132 12.21 15.28 12.60
N TYR A 133 12.88 14.32 13.25
CA TYR A 133 12.72 14.08 14.68
C TYR A 133 13.19 15.29 15.51
N GLU A 134 14.40 15.78 15.27
CA GLU A 134 15.03 16.87 16.02
C GLU A 134 14.25 18.18 15.96
N GLU A 135 13.68 18.53 14.80
CA GLU A 135 12.85 19.71 14.61
C GLU A 135 11.54 19.69 15.43
N ASN A 136 11.10 18.51 15.85
CA ASN A 136 9.84 18.30 16.55
C ASN A 136 10.01 17.97 18.03
N ILE A 137 11.24 17.97 18.56
CA ILE A 137 11.53 17.71 19.99
C ILE A 137 10.75 18.65 20.92
N SER A 138 10.45 19.87 20.46
CA SER A 138 9.67 20.85 21.22
C SER A 138 8.23 20.42 21.52
N ASN A 139 7.69 19.39 20.86
CA ASN A 139 6.32 18.91 21.06
C ASN A 139 6.18 17.89 22.22
N ASN A 140 6.98 18.02 23.28
CA ASN A 140 7.06 17.09 24.41
C ASN A 140 7.53 15.68 24.03
N GLU A 141 8.86 15.52 23.91
CA GLU A 141 9.52 14.22 23.76
C GLU A 141 9.27 13.32 24.98
N GLU A 142 8.58 12.19 24.78
CA GLU A 142 8.34 11.20 25.82
C GLU A 142 9.48 10.16 25.83
N ARG A 143 10.12 10.00 27.00
CA ARG A 143 11.24 9.07 27.18
C ARG A 143 10.76 7.66 27.48
N LEU A 144 11.36 6.71 26.75
CA LEU A 144 11.06 5.28 26.75
C LEU A 144 12.26 4.51 27.30
N GLU A 145 12.08 3.23 27.57
CA GLU A 145 13.18 2.38 28.01
C GLU A 145 14.27 2.23 26.94
N ASP A 146 13.86 2.06 25.68
CA ASP A 146 14.78 1.80 24.56
C ASP A 146 14.85 2.99 23.59
N GLY A 147 14.42 4.20 23.98
CA GLY A 147 14.37 5.34 23.05
C GLY A 147 13.54 6.55 23.48
N PHE A 148 13.06 7.31 22.49
CA PHE A 148 12.16 8.46 22.62
C PHE A 148 11.03 8.44 21.57
N ILE A 149 9.88 9.06 21.88
CA ILE A 149 8.76 9.26 20.96
C ILE A 149 8.23 10.69 21.04
N ILE A 150 7.75 11.21 19.92
CA ILE A 150 7.10 12.52 19.84
C ILE A 150 5.75 12.34 19.14
N ASP A 151 4.66 12.74 19.80
CA ASP A 151 3.34 12.86 19.18
C ASP A 151 3.28 14.16 18.37
N ILE A 152 2.99 14.02 17.07
CA ILE A 152 2.83 15.12 16.13
C ILE A 152 1.47 15.08 15.42
N SER A 153 0.47 14.40 16.00
CA SER A 153 -0.88 14.28 15.46
C SER A 153 -1.56 15.63 15.17
N ASN A 154 -1.24 16.65 15.98
CA ASN A 154 -1.74 18.02 15.81
C ASN A 154 -0.98 18.81 14.73
N GLN A 155 0.14 18.31 14.23
CA GLN A 155 0.90 18.94 13.16
C GLN A 155 0.46 18.46 11.78
N ASN A 156 0.60 19.33 10.78
CA ASN A 156 0.29 18.99 9.39
C ASN A 156 1.52 18.44 8.65
N LEU A 157 2.15 17.38 9.19
CA LEU A 157 3.24 16.68 8.51
C LEU A 157 2.66 15.59 7.61
N LEU A 158 2.82 15.74 6.29
CA LEU A 158 2.32 14.81 5.29
C LEU A 158 3.48 14.10 4.58
N VAL A 159 3.34 12.78 4.39
CA VAL A 159 4.27 11.93 3.65
C VAL A 159 3.54 11.17 2.54
N PRO A 160 4.20 10.91 1.39
CA PRO A 160 3.64 10.04 0.36
C PRO A 160 3.67 8.59 0.87
N SER A 161 2.53 7.92 0.77
CA SER A 161 2.26 6.60 1.34
C SER A 161 1.69 5.65 0.29
N PHE A 162 2.10 4.39 0.31
CA PHE A 162 1.72 3.40 -0.70
C PHE A 162 0.49 2.61 -0.28
N ASN A 163 -0.50 2.54 -1.16
CA ASN A 163 -1.69 1.71 -0.97
C ASN A 163 -1.52 0.37 -1.71
N PRO A 164 -1.34 -0.77 -1.01
CA PRO A 164 -1.08 -2.07 -1.64
C PRO A 164 -2.28 -2.63 -2.43
N ASN A 165 -3.50 -2.13 -2.20
CA ASN A 165 -4.69 -2.59 -2.93
C ASN A 165 -4.83 -1.89 -4.28
N THR A 166 -4.56 -0.59 -4.33
CA THR A 166 -4.68 0.22 -5.54
C THR A 166 -3.38 0.33 -6.33
N LEU A 167 -2.25 0.00 -5.68
CA LEU A 167 -0.88 0.17 -6.17
C LEU A 167 -0.54 1.63 -6.53
N LYS A 168 -1.17 2.58 -5.82
CA LYS A 168 -0.98 4.04 -5.99
C LYS A 168 -0.33 4.66 -4.75
N ILE A 169 0.21 5.87 -4.93
CA ILE A 169 0.82 6.65 -3.85
C ILE A 169 -0.09 7.83 -3.49
N GLU A 170 -0.40 7.96 -2.21
CA GLU A 170 -1.34 8.94 -1.64
C GLU A 170 -0.67 9.71 -0.49
N ASN A 171 -1.00 10.99 -0.31
CA ASN A 171 -0.48 11.78 0.81
C ASN A 171 -1.22 11.40 2.09
N LYS A 172 -0.48 11.03 3.14
CA LYS A 172 -1.01 10.64 4.44
C LYS A 172 -0.29 11.38 5.57
N ARG A 173 -0.98 11.59 6.69
CA ARG A 173 -0.45 12.30 7.85
C ARG A 173 0.45 11.41 8.68
N VAL A 174 1.50 12.01 9.22
CA VAL A 174 2.34 11.41 10.26
C VAL A 174 1.76 11.78 11.61
N THR A 175 1.58 10.78 12.47
CA THR A 175 0.99 10.93 13.80
C THR A 175 2.05 10.88 14.89
N ASP A 176 3.06 10.00 14.75
CA ASP A 176 4.14 9.88 15.74
C ASP A 176 5.51 9.76 15.07
N LEU A 177 6.54 10.26 15.76
CA LEU A 177 7.94 10.11 15.41
C LEU A 177 8.65 9.26 16.46
N TRP A 178 9.38 8.25 16.03
CA TRP A 178 10.06 7.29 16.91
C TRP A 178 11.56 7.41 16.78
N LYS A 179 12.27 7.24 17.91
CA LYS A 179 13.73 7.18 18.01
C LYS A 179 14.11 6.06 18.97
N LEU A 180 14.57 4.92 18.48
CA LEU A 180 14.80 3.69 19.26
C LEU A 180 16.26 3.24 19.20
N LYS A 181 16.76 2.52 20.20
CA LYS A 181 18.10 1.92 20.22
C LYS A 181 18.07 0.55 19.58
N LYS A 182 18.89 0.34 18.54
CA LYS A 182 19.08 -0.96 17.87
C LYS A 182 20.50 -1.11 17.37
N GLU A 183 21.08 -2.29 17.56
CA GLU A 183 22.48 -2.58 17.21
C GLU A 183 22.65 -3.20 15.82
N ASP A 184 21.69 -3.98 15.35
CA ASP A 184 21.77 -4.71 14.09
C ASP A 184 20.90 -4.06 13.02
N LEU A 185 21.44 -3.92 11.80
CA LEU A 185 20.74 -3.44 10.62
C LEU A 185 21.01 -4.34 9.42
N TYR A 186 20.09 -4.33 8.46
CA TYR A 186 20.24 -4.88 7.13
C TYR A 186 20.36 -3.74 6.13
N GLU A 187 21.38 -3.83 5.29
CA GLU A 187 21.58 -2.94 4.15
C GLU A 187 21.14 -3.66 2.88
N ILE A 188 20.10 -3.12 2.22
CA ILE A 188 19.48 -3.71 1.05
C ILE A 188 19.70 -2.80 -0.15
N SER A 189 20.33 -3.32 -1.19
CA SER A 189 20.59 -2.61 -2.44
C SER A 189 19.86 -3.25 -3.62
N LEU A 190 19.47 -2.45 -4.62
CA LEU A 190 18.65 -2.91 -5.76
C LEU A 190 19.47 -3.01 -7.06
N ASP A 191 19.13 -3.99 -7.90
CA ASP A 191 19.77 -4.25 -9.20
C ASP A 191 19.04 -3.51 -10.33
N ASN A 192 19.12 -2.19 -10.28
CA ASN A 192 18.53 -1.31 -11.27
C ASN A 192 19.52 -0.27 -11.81
N GLY A 193 20.82 -0.49 -11.58
CA GLY A 193 21.86 0.51 -11.85
C GLY A 193 21.88 1.69 -10.87
N ASN A 194 21.16 1.59 -9.73
CA ASN A 194 21.38 2.42 -8.55
C ASN A 194 22.37 1.73 -7.60
N ASP A 195 23.39 2.44 -7.15
CA ASP A 195 24.25 2.00 -6.05
C ASP A 195 23.65 2.29 -4.66
N PHE A 196 22.34 2.60 -4.59
CA PHE A 196 21.67 2.90 -3.33
C PHE A 196 21.30 1.66 -2.55
N SER A 197 21.46 1.82 -1.24
CA SER A 197 20.97 0.90 -0.25
C SER A 197 20.08 1.63 0.75
N ILE A 198 19.11 0.90 1.30
CA ILE A 198 18.41 1.32 2.50
C ILE A 198 18.92 0.49 3.68
N LYS A 199 19.14 1.16 4.80
CA LYS A 199 19.57 0.55 6.06
C LYS A 199 18.38 0.50 7.01
N VAL A 200 17.92 -0.71 7.32
CA VAL A 200 16.71 -0.96 8.09
C VAL A 200 16.95 -2.02 9.15
N THR A 201 16.11 -2.09 10.17
CA THR A 201 16.14 -3.17 11.15
C THR A 201 15.74 -4.53 10.51
N PRO A 202 16.19 -5.68 11.04
CA PRO A 202 15.89 -7.01 10.50
C PRO A 202 14.38 -7.27 10.27
N GLU A 203 13.54 -6.73 11.15
CA GLU A 203 12.09 -6.93 11.17
C GLU A 203 11.33 -6.03 10.18
N HIS A 204 12.03 -5.10 9.51
CA HIS A 204 11.42 -4.10 8.64
C HIS A 204 10.80 -4.75 7.39
N PRO A 205 9.48 -4.56 7.11
CA PRO A 205 8.82 -5.19 5.97
C PRO A 205 8.94 -4.38 4.67
N PHE A 206 9.21 -5.07 3.56
CA PHE A 206 9.16 -4.55 2.20
C PHE A 206 8.02 -5.18 1.41
N PHE A 207 7.45 -4.42 0.48
CA PHE A 207 6.49 -4.95 -0.50
C PHE A 207 7.25 -5.64 -1.63
N VAL A 208 7.03 -6.94 -1.81
CA VAL A 208 7.66 -7.79 -2.83
C VAL A 208 6.60 -8.30 -3.80
N LEU A 209 6.89 -8.31 -5.10
CA LEU A 209 6.03 -8.97 -6.09
C LEU A 209 6.48 -10.42 -6.29
N ARG A 210 5.61 -11.39 -5.97
CA ARG A 210 5.81 -12.81 -6.27
C ARG A 210 4.59 -13.33 -7.03
N ASN A 211 4.81 -13.93 -8.20
CA ASN A 211 3.76 -14.53 -9.05
C ASN A 211 2.55 -13.59 -9.31
N GLY A 212 2.80 -12.31 -9.57
CA GLY A 212 1.74 -11.33 -9.85
C GLY A 212 0.93 -10.88 -8.62
N GLN A 213 1.36 -11.23 -7.41
CA GLN A 213 0.78 -10.77 -6.15
C GLN A 213 1.78 -9.97 -5.32
N VAL A 214 1.30 -8.89 -4.70
CA VAL A 214 2.09 -8.06 -3.80
C VAL A 214 2.00 -8.65 -2.39
N ILE A 215 3.14 -9.07 -1.85
CA ILE A 215 3.28 -9.62 -0.51
C ILE A 215 4.23 -8.76 0.32
N LYS A 216 4.20 -8.90 1.65
CA LYS A 216 5.15 -8.23 2.55
C LYS A 216 6.19 -9.24 3.02
N THR A 217 7.47 -8.89 2.93
CA THR A 217 8.61 -9.73 3.33
C THR A 217 9.55 -8.93 4.21
N ARG A 218 10.01 -9.49 5.34
CA ARG A 218 10.95 -8.79 6.24
C ARG A 218 12.35 -8.68 5.63
N ALA A 219 13.11 -7.68 6.05
CA ALA A 219 14.50 -7.47 5.60
C ALA A 219 15.37 -8.73 5.75
N GLU A 220 15.24 -9.45 6.87
CA GLU A 220 15.97 -10.69 7.16
C GLU A 220 15.51 -11.91 6.32
N GLU A 221 14.31 -11.85 5.73
CA GLU A 221 13.69 -12.92 4.93
C GLU A 221 13.82 -12.69 3.42
N LEU A 222 14.32 -11.52 3.01
CA LEU A 222 14.52 -11.19 1.60
C LEU A 222 15.59 -12.09 0.97
N ASN A 223 15.39 -12.43 -0.30
CA ASN A 223 16.37 -13.15 -1.09
C ASN A 223 16.74 -12.37 -2.36
N ASN A 224 17.88 -12.68 -2.99
CA ASN A 224 18.36 -11.96 -4.17
C ASN A 224 17.46 -12.10 -5.42
N ASN A 225 16.48 -13.02 -5.41
CA ASN A 225 15.52 -13.17 -6.50
C ASN A 225 14.25 -12.34 -6.29
N ASP A 226 14.09 -11.69 -5.14
CA ASP A 226 12.92 -10.87 -4.83
C ASP A 226 12.96 -9.52 -5.55
N TRP A 227 11.77 -9.03 -5.90
CA TRP A 227 11.58 -7.73 -6.54
C TRP A 227 10.80 -6.80 -5.61
N ILE A 228 11.43 -5.73 -5.14
CA ILE A 228 10.88 -4.78 -4.17
C ILE A 228 10.13 -3.64 -4.88
N ALA A 229 9.02 -3.20 -4.29
CA ALA A 229 8.29 -2.01 -4.73
C ALA A 229 9.06 -0.73 -4.41
N THR A 230 9.22 0.13 -5.42
CA THR A 230 9.78 1.48 -5.30
C THR A 230 8.87 2.50 -5.97
N PRO A 231 8.84 3.77 -5.56
CA PRO A 231 7.95 4.75 -6.17
C PRO A 231 8.44 5.12 -7.57
N GLN A 232 7.56 4.97 -8.56
CA GLN A 232 7.75 5.44 -9.93
C GLN A 232 7.38 6.92 -10.06
N LYS A 233 6.35 7.33 -9.32
CA LYS A 233 5.81 8.69 -9.32
C LYS A 233 5.46 9.09 -7.91
N VAL A 234 5.80 10.32 -7.53
CA VAL A 234 5.45 10.88 -6.22
C VAL A 234 4.62 12.14 -6.45
N LYS A 235 3.46 12.22 -5.80
CA LYS A 235 2.64 13.44 -5.83
C LYS A 235 3.19 14.42 -4.80
N VAL A 236 3.57 15.61 -5.26
CA VAL A 236 4.08 16.68 -4.41
C VAL A 236 3.19 17.91 -4.53
N GLU A 237 2.85 18.49 -3.39
CA GLU A 237 2.08 19.74 -3.26
C GLU A 237 3.06 20.90 -3.05
N GLY A 238 3.67 21.34 -4.16
CA GLY A 238 4.54 22.52 -4.18
C GLY A 238 3.75 23.82 -4.11
N LYS A 239 4.41 24.91 -3.70
CA LYS A 239 3.80 26.24 -3.51
C LYS A 239 4.71 27.35 -4.01
N ASN A 240 4.16 28.52 -4.28
CA ASN A 240 4.96 29.70 -4.60
C ASN A 240 5.77 30.12 -3.37
N ILE A 241 7.08 30.26 -3.54
CA ILE A 241 8.00 30.57 -2.44
C ILE A 241 8.31 32.07 -2.40
N SER A 242 8.03 32.69 -1.26
CA SER A 242 8.56 34.02 -0.92
C SER A 242 9.89 33.88 -0.21
N ILE A 243 10.85 34.69 -0.61
CA ILE A 243 12.18 34.80 0.00
C ILE A 243 12.32 36.06 0.88
N GLU A 244 11.22 36.80 1.11
CA GLU A 244 11.20 38.01 1.93
C GLU A 244 11.80 37.80 3.33
N GLU A 245 11.37 36.77 4.04
CA GLU A 245 11.86 36.45 5.39
C GLU A 245 13.34 36.04 5.39
N ASN A 246 13.80 35.39 4.33
CA ASN A 246 15.21 35.06 4.16
C ASN A 246 16.05 36.32 3.86
N LEU A 247 15.52 37.24 3.06
CA LEU A 247 16.16 38.52 2.75
C LEU A 247 16.30 39.40 3.99
N LYS A 248 15.29 39.44 4.87
CA LYS A 248 15.31 40.21 6.13
C LYS A 248 16.47 39.80 7.07
N LYS A 249 16.95 38.56 6.97
CA LYS A 249 18.08 38.03 7.77
C LYS A 249 19.45 38.46 7.25
N LEU A 250 19.52 39.03 6.04
CA LEU A 250 20.79 39.46 5.46
C LEU A 250 21.15 40.90 5.88
N PRO A 251 22.45 41.23 5.99
CA PRO A 251 22.91 42.58 6.32
C PRO A 251 22.82 43.53 5.11
N ILE A 252 21.63 43.63 4.51
CA ILE A 252 21.33 44.47 3.35
C ILE A 252 20.40 45.61 3.75
N SER A 253 20.43 46.68 2.96
CA SER A 253 19.47 47.78 3.07
C SER A 253 18.67 47.90 1.80
N ILE A 254 17.43 48.34 1.94
CA ILE A 254 16.57 48.65 0.81
C ILE A 254 16.42 50.17 0.66
N ILE A 255 16.05 50.58 -0.54
CA ILE A 255 15.81 51.98 -0.87
C ILE A 255 14.30 52.18 -1.02
N LEU A 256 13.75 53.05 -0.19
CA LEU A 256 12.33 53.38 -0.16
C LEU A 256 12.11 54.90 -0.24
N PRO A 257 10.93 55.35 -0.70
CA PRO A 257 10.54 56.74 -0.62
C PRO A 257 10.58 57.26 0.83
N ARG A 258 11.01 58.51 1.01
CA ARG A 258 11.13 59.14 2.34
C ARG A 258 9.82 59.11 3.15
N ARG A 259 8.67 59.14 2.48
CA ARG A 259 7.34 59.09 3.11
C ARG A 259 7.11 57.76 3.84
N GLU A 260 7.45 56.65 3.21
CA GLU A 260 7.31 55.30 3.78
C GLU A 260 8.27 55.10 4.95
N ILE A 261 9.51 55.59 4.84
CA ILE A 261 10.49 55.52 5.92
C ILE A 261 10.01 56.26 7.17
N LYS A 262 9.39 57.45 7.01
CA LYS A 262 8.79 58.17 8.14
C LYS A 262 7.69 57.37 8.81
N GLN A 263 6.80 56.76 8.02
CA GLN A 263 5.72 55.91 8.54
C GLN A 263 6.25 54.70 9.31
N ILE A 264 7.28 54.02 8.79
CA ILE A 264 7.93 52.89 9.45
C ILE A 264 8.54 53.31 10.79
N ILE A 265 9.27 54.43 10.82
CA ILE A 265 9.89 54.93 12.06
C ILE A 265 8.83 55.34 13.09
N GLU A 266 7.74 55.99 12.67
CA GLU A 266 6.61 56.36 13.53
C GLU A 266 5.89 55.12 14.09
N TYR A 267 5.72 54.08 13.27
CA TYR A 267 5.07 52.82 13.64
C TYR A 267 5.80 52.09 14.78
N HIS A 268 7.14 52.03 14.73
CA HIS A 268 7.94 51.37 15.76
C HIS A 268 7.95 52.08 17.12
N LYS A 269 7.45 53.34 17.21
CA LYS A 269 7.33 54.16 18.45
C LYS A 269 8.58 54.18 19.36
N GLN A 270 9.75 53.83 18.83
CA GLN A 270 11.04 53.81 19.54
C GLN A 270 11.93 54.93 19.03
N THR A 271 12.88 55.37 19.86
CA THR A 271 13.87 56.35 19.40
C THR A 271 14.77 55.71 18.33
N ILE A 272 15.15 56.47 17.31
CA ILE A 272 16.10 56.04 16.25
C ILE A 272 17.40 55.46 16.86
N LYS A 273 17.82 55.99 18.02
CA LYS A 273 18.97 55.51 18.77
C LYS A 273 18.78 54.10 19.33
N GLN A 274 17.59 53.79 19.86
CA GLN A 274 17.23 52.45 20.33
C GLN A 274 17.13 51.47 19.17
N ILE A 275 16.47 51.88 18.08
CA ILE A 275 16.34 51.08 16.86
C ILE A 275 17.72 50.64 16.37
N ASN A 276 18.63 51.60 16.17
CA ASN A 276 19.98 51.34 15.67
C ASN A 276 20.82 50.39 16.56
N LYS A 277 20.55 50.34 17.87
CA LYS A 277 21.28 49.44 18.79
C LYS A 277 20.92 47.96 18.56
N ASN A 278 19.70 47.71 18.09
CA ASN A 278 19.12 46.37 17.97
C ASN A 278 19.27 45.76 16.56
N LEU A 279 19.75 46.53 15.59
CA LEU A 279 19.90 46.10 14.19
C LEU A 279 21.08 45.13 14.00
N ILE A 280 20.89 44.14 13.12
CA ILE A 280 21.97 43.29 12.59
C ILE A 280 23.03 44.17 11.95
N VAL A 281 22.58 45.23 11.26
CA VAL A 281 23.47 46.26 10.72
C VAL A 281 23.74 47.31 11.80
N LYS A 282 24.65 47.02 12.75
CA LYS A 282 25.12 48.04 13.71
C LYS A 282 25.76 49.21 12.96
N ARG A 283 25.20 50.41 13.13
CA ARG A 283 25.74 51.67 12.55
C ARG A 283 26.06 52.67 13.64
N ASN A 284 26.94 53.62 13.34
CA ASN A 284 27.03 54.83 14.15
C ASN A 284 25.71 55.62 13.97
N TYR A 285 25.15 56.13 15.05
CA TYR A 285 23.91 56.91 15.06
C TYR A 285 23.91 58.03 13.99
N CYS A 286 25.03 58.74 13.83
CA CYS A 286 25.16 59.80 12.83
C CYS A 286 25.11 59.27 11.38
N LYS A 287 25.70 58.10 11.12
CA LYS A 287 25.69 57.47 9.79
C LYS A 287 24.30 56.90 9.46
N PHE A 288 23.66 56.27 10.43
CA PHE A 288 22.31 55.71 10.29
C PHE A 288 21.28 56.79 9.93
N THR A 289 21.32 57.93 10.64
CA THR A 289 20.43 59.07 10.36
C THR A 289 20.68 59.68 8.98
N GLN A 290 21.93 59.71 8.49
CA GLN A 290 22.24 60.14 7.13
C GLN A 290 21.69 59.18 6.07
N GLU A 291 21.83 57.87 6.26
CA GLU A 291 21.31 56.88 5.31
C GLU A 291 19.78 56.90 5.23
N LEU A 292 19.09 57.08 6.35
CA LEU A 292 17.63 57.28 6.38
C LEU A 292 17.22 58.54 5.59
N LYS A 293 17.99 59.64 5.68
CA LYS A 293 17.76 60.85 4.87
C LYS A 293 17.95 60.59 3.37
N CYS A 294 18.84 59.66 3.01
CA CYS A 294 19.09 59.24 1.64
C CYS A 294 18.08 58.19 1.13
N GLY A 295 17.05 57.84 1.92
CA GLY A 295 16.05 56.84 1.52
C GLY A 295 16.49 55.40 1.77
N GLN A 296 17.62 55.16 2.45
CA GLN A 296 18.14 53.84 2.70
C GLN A 296 17.78 53.38 4.11
N ILE A 297 17.03 52.28 4.19
CA ILE A 297 16.62 51.66 5.46
C ILE A 297 17.09 50.19 5.50
N PRO A 298 17.60 49.70 6.63
CA PRO A 298 17.84 48.28 6.85
C PRO A 298 16.58 47.47 6.59
N ILE A 299 16.72 46.36 5.85
CA ILE A 299 15.58 45.55 5.41
C ILE A 299 14.78 44.97 6.57
N GLU A 300 15.45 44.71 7.70
CA GLU A 300 14.87 44.18 8.95
C GLU A 300 13.82 45.10 9.60
N LEU A 301 13.76 46.38 9.21
CA LEU A 301 12.78 47.34 9.73
C LEU A 301 11.48 47.40 8.94
N VAL A 302 11.42 46.71 7.80
CA VAL A 302 10.29 46.81 6.87
C VAL A 302 9.44 45.55 7.02
N ASP A 303 8.22 45.73 7.54
CA ASP A 303 7.34 44.61 7.87
C ASP A 303 6.86 43.85 6.64
N ASN A 304 6.50 44.56 5.56
CA ASN A 304 6.07 43.98 4.28
C ASN A 304 6.91 44.53 3.13
N LEU A 305 7.58 43.65 2.39
CA LEU A 305 8.35 44.02 1.22
C LEU A 305 7.49 44.02 -0.06
N PRO A 306 7.70 44.98 -0.97
CA PRO A 306 7.10 44.91 -2.31
C PRO A 306 7.65 43.70 -3.08
N ASN A 307 6.94 43.29 -4.13
CA ASN A 307 7.33 42.15 -4.99
C ASN A 307 8.74 42.30 -5.59
N ILE A 308 9.19 43.54 -5.80
CA ILE A 308 10.54 43.87 -6.29
C ILE A 308 11.09 44.96 -5.39
N ILE A 309 12.28 44.72 -4.83
CA ILE A 309 12.99 45.66 -3.96
C ILE A 309 14.25 46.19 -4.63
N LEU A 310 14.61 47.44 -4.32
CA LEU A 310 15.92 48.00 -4.61
C LEU A 310 16.81 47.81 -3.38
N ALA A 311 17.87 47.01 -3.50
CA ALA A 311 18.70 46.64 -2.37
C ALA A 311 20.18 46.89 -2.60
N ARG A 312 20.89 47.10 -1.48
CA ARG A 312 22.32 47.36 -1.43
C ARG A 312 22.93 46.82 -0.15
N GLU A 313 24.02 46.07 -0.26
CA GLU A 313 24.85 45.67 0.88
C GLU A 313 25.63 46.87 1.45
N LYS A 314 25.93 46.84 2.76
CA LYS A 314 26.60 47.92 3.51
C LYS A 314 27.83 48.55 2.81
N ASN A 315 28.65 47.74 2.16
CA ASN A 315 29.90 48.18 1.51
C ASN A 315 29.82 48.15 -0.03
N ALA A 316 28.64 47.87 -0.59
CA ALA A 316 28.45 47.80 -2.03
C ALA A 316 28.27 49.20 -2.63
N SER A 317 28.90 49.45 -3.77
CA SER A 317 28.70 50.67 -4.55
C SER A 317 27.41 50.61 -5.40
N LYS A 318 26.98 49.42 -5.82
CA LYS A 318 25.85 49.22 -6.74
C LYS A 318 24.55 48.86 -6.01
N ILE A 319 23.46 49.51 -6.43
CA ILE A 319 22.09 49.16 -6.06
C ILE A 319 21.58 48.17 -7.12
N ILE A 320 20.88 47.12 -6.69
CA ILE A 320 20.33 46.09 -7.58
C ILE A 320 18.84 45.92 -7.31
N THR A 321 18.08 45.51 -8.32
CA THR A 321 16.71 45.02 -8.12
C THR A 321 16.73 43.58 -7.63
N ILE A 322 15.75 43.17 -6.83
CA ILE A 322 15.61 41.77 -6.41
C ILE A 322 14.12 41.44 -6.32
N PRO A 323 13.65 40.36 -6.94
CA PRO A 323 12.31 39.86 -6.69
C PRO A 323 12.22 39.22 -5.29
N THR A 324 11.14 39.49 -4.55
CA THR A 324 10.88 38.84 -3.25
C THR A 324 10.20 37.48 -3.39
N LEU A 325 9.78 37.11 -4.60
CA LEU A 325 9.22 35.81 -4.95
C LEU A 325 10.19 35.04 -5.84
N LEU A 326 10.29 33.73 -5.62
CA LEU A 326 11.03 32.82 -6.50
C LEU A 326 10.19 32.52 -7.74
N ASN A 327 10.38 33.32 -8.79
CA ASN A 327 9.71 33.16 -10.08
C ASN A 327 10.50 32.25 -11.04
N LEU A 328 9.93 31.96 -12.22
CA LEU A 328 10.53 31.06 -13.21
C LEU A 328 11.91 31.56 -13.68
N ASP A 329 12.06 32.85 -13.99
CA ASP A 329 13.33 33.44 -14.42
C ASP A 329 14.40 33.33 -13.34
N PHE A 330 14.02 33.49 -12.07
CA PHE A 330 14.96 33.37 -10.96
C PHE A 330 15.36 31.90 -10.73
N ALA A 331 14.43 30.95 -10.88
CA ALA A 331 14.74 29.52 -10.85
C ALA A 331 15.70 29.12 -11.98
N GLU A 332 15.49 29.66 -13.19
CA GLU A 332 16.37 29.49 -14.34
C GLU A 332 17.79 30.01 -14.05
N PHE A 333 17.88 31.24 -13.52
CA PHE A 333 19.14 31.85 -13.12
C PHE A 333 19.87 31.02 -12.07
N LEU A 334 19.16 30.51 -11.05
CA LEU A 334 19.75 29.63 -10.03
C LEU A 334 20.28 28.33 -10.66
N GLY A 335 19.59 27.76 -11.64
CA GLY A 335 20.05 26.59 -12.38
C GLY A 335 21.40 26.82 -13.06
N TYR A 336 21.55 27.94 -13.79
CA TYR A 336 22.82 28.33 -14.42
C TYR A 336 23.93 28.63 -13.40
N VAL A 337 23.59 29.33 -12.31
CA VAL A 337 24.55 29.60 -11.23
C VAL A 337 24.98 28.29 -10.57
N MET A 338 24.13 27.27 -10.47
CA MET A 338 24.46 25.98 -9.86
C MET A 338 25.22 25.02 -10.76
N GLY A 339 24.95 25.01 -12.07
CA GLY A 339 25.74 24.26 -13.06
C GLY A 339 27.13 24.90 -13.22
N ASP A 340 27.21 25.91 -14.08
CA ASP A 340 28.50 26.49 -14.51
C ASP A 340 29.00 27.69 -13.68
N GLY A 341 28.25 28.12 -12.66
CA GLY A 341 28.66 29.24 -11.82
C GLY A 341 29.88 28.98 -10.92
N ASN A 342 30.60 30.04 -10.60
CA ASN A 342 31.68 30.10 -9.62
C ASN A 342 31.51 31.38 -8.81
N ILE A 343 31.23 31.25 -7.53
CA ILE A 343 30.94 32.40 -6.66
C ILE A 343 32.25 32.89 -6.04
N ARG A 344 32.55 34.16 -6.29
CA ARG A 344 33.66 34.88 -5.65
C ARG A 344 33.08 35.89 -4.66
N PRO A 345 33.88 36.39 -3.69
CA PRO A 345 33.37 37.34 -2.71
C PRO A 345 32.76 38.63 -3.30
N GLN A 346 33.19 39.03 -4.51
CA GLN A 346 32.76 40.28 -5.14
C GLN A 346 31.87 40.11 -6.37
N TYR A 347 31.83 38.92 -6.97
CA TYR A 347 31.11 38.67 -8.21
C TYR A 347 30.76 37.21 -8.36
N ILE A 348 29.74 36.94 -9.17
CA ILE A 348 29.40 35.60 -9.66
C ILE A 348 29.95 35.49 -11.07
N GLN A 349 30.70 34.42 -11.35
CA GLN A 349 31.21 34.12 -12.69
C GLN A 349 30.55 32.86 -13.22
N ILE A 350 29.90 32.94 -14.37
CA ILE A 350 29.37 31.76 -15.06
C ILE A 350 30.19 31.59 -16.35
N SER A 351 30.76 30.42 -16.56
CA SER A 351 31.62 30.16 -17.71
C SER A 351 30.94 29.17 -18.66
N ASN A 352 30.66 29.57 -19.90
CA ASN A 352 29.95 28.72 -20.86
C ASN A 352 30.41 29.02 -22.30
N GLU A 353 30.25 28.05 -23.21
CA GLU A 353 30.59 28.16 -24.63
C GLU A 353 29.40 28.47 -25.54
N ASP A 354 28.17 28.22 -25.07
CA ASP A 354 26.95 28.33 -25.87
C ASP A 354 26.42 29.78 -25.91
N PRO A 355 26.30 30.40 -27.11
CA PRO A 355 25.79 31.77 -27.25
C PRO A 355 24.35 31.96 -26.75
N GLU A 356 23.48 30.96 -26.84
CA GLU A 356 22.09 31.06 -26.37
C GLU A 356 22.07 31.23 -24.84
N ILE A 357 22.85 30.42 -24.11
CA ILE A 357 22.97 30.52 -22.66
C ILE A 357 23.57 31.86 -22.25
N ILE A 358 24.63 32.30 -22.95
CA ILE A 358 25.31 33.58 -22.65
C ILE A 358 24.32 34.76 -22.79
N ASN A 359 23.57 34.79 -23.89
CA ASN A 359 22.55 35.82 -24.12
C ASN A 359 21.43 35.75 -23.09
N ARG A 360 20.96 34.54 -22.77
CA ARG A 360 19.91 34.36 -21.78
C ARG A 360 20.32 34.79 -20.38
N ILE A 361 21.55 34.49 -19.94
CA ILE A 361 22.09 34.99 -18.66
C ILE A 361 22.17 36.52 -18.66
N LYS A 362 22.55 37.15 -19.78
CA LYS A 362 22.58 38.62 -19.92
C LYS A 362 21.17 39.21 -19.76
N GLU A 363 20.15 38.59 -20.35
CA GLU A 363 18.75 39.00 -20.17
C GLU A 363 18.29 38.81 -18.73
N LEU A 364 18.48 37.63 -18.15
CA LEU A 364 18.07 37.31 -16.78
C LEU A 364 18.68 38.27 -15.77
N THR A 365 19.98 38.58 -15.90
CA THR A 365 20.67 39.51 -14.99
C THR A 365 20.18 40.94 -15.11
N LYS A 366 19.76 41.35 -16.30
CA LYS A 366 19.12 42.65 -16.54
C LYS A 366 17.69 42.69 -15.98
N ILE A 367 16.88 41.66 -16.22
CA ILE A 367 15.48 41.58 -15.79
C ILE A 367 15.38 41.46 -14.26
N LEU A 368 16.13 40.52 -13.67
CA LEU A 368 16.03 40.21 -12.25
C LEU A 368 16.76 41.26 -11.39
N PHE A 369 17.97 41.65 -11.81
CA PHE A 369 18.87 42.43 -10.95
C PHE A 369 19.21 43.82 -11.45
N ASN A 370 18.80 44.17 -12.69
CA ASN A 370 19.21 45.39 -13.37
C ASN A 370 20.74 45.55 -13.43
N ILE A 371 21.44 44.42 -13.65
CA ILE A 371 22.90 44.38 -13.77
C ILE A 371 23.26 43.98 -15.19
N GLU A 372 24.12 44.76 -15.84
CA GLU A 372 24.77 44.32 -17.07
C GLU A 372 26.05 43.54 -16.75
N PRO A 373 26.14 42.25 -17.13
CA PRO A 373 27.32 41.43 -16.86
C PRO A 373 28.48 41.80 -17.80
N THR A 374 29.70 41.65 -17.30
CA THR A 374 30.91 41.77 -18.12
C THR A 374 31.24 40.42 -18.74
N ILE A 375 31.28 40.35 -20.07
CA ILE A 375 31.58 39.11 -20.81
C ILE A 375 33.02 39.21 -21.34
N LYS A 376 33.84 38.20 -21.07
CA LYS A 376 35.24 38.12 -21.53
C LYS A 376 35.55 36.73 -22.07
N PHE A 377 36.39 36.64 -23.09
CA PHE A 377 36.96 35.35 -23.50
C PHE A 377 37.89 34.80 -22.43
N ALA A 378 37.71 33.51 -22.10
CA ALA A 378 38.61 32.80 -21.20
C ALA A 378 39.93 32.51 -21.92
N LYS A 379 41.06 33.03 -21.38
CA LYS A 379 42.40 32.88 -21.99
C LYS A 379 42.88 31.43 -22.18
N ARG A 380 42.20 30.44 -21.58
CA ARG A 380 42.58 29.01 -21.63
C ARG A 380 42.04 28.26 -22.85
N THR A 381 41.02 28.76 -23.52
CA THR A 381 40.30 28.08 -24.60
C THR A 381 39.61 29.10 -25.50
N GLU A 382 39.83 29.06 -26.82
CA GLU A 382 39.31 30.06 -27.79
C GLU A 382 37.77 30.12 -27.89
N LYS A 383 37.04 29.20 -27.26
CA LYS A 383 35.57 29.06 -27.38
C LYS A 383 34.76 29.35 -26.11
N MET A 384 35.41 29.61 -24.98
CA MET A 384 34.73 29.72 -23.67
C MET A 384 34.63 31.18 -23.21
N TYR A 385 33.45 31.59 -22.77
CA TYR A 385 33.18 32.94 -22.28
C TYR A 385 32.96 32.94 -20.77
N ASP A 386 33.61 33.88 -20.08
CA ASP A 386 33.39 34.20 -18.68
C ASP A 386 32.41 35.37 -18.55
N ILE A 387 31.22 35.08 -18.03
CA ILE A 387 30.17 36.06 -17.73
C ILE A 387 30.31 36.46 -16.25
N ARG A 388 30.75 37.69 -15.98
CA ARG A 388 30.96 38.20 -14.62
C ARG A 388 29.87 39.17 -14.21
N ILE A 389 29.16 38.82 -13.16
CA ILE A 389 28.10 39.62 -12.54
C ILE A 389 28.67 40.26 -11.28
N CYS A 390 29.15 41.50 -11.40
CA CYS A 390 29.83 42.22 -10.33
C CYS A 390 28.85 42.87 -9.35
N SER A 391 28.47 42.14 -8.31
CA SER A 391 27.63 42.62 -7.20
C SER A 391 27.87 41.80 -5.94
N THR A 392 28.40 42.43 -4.89
CA THR A 392 28.55 41.81 -3.56
C THR A 392 27.19 41.56 -2.90
N THR A 393 26.21 42.45 -3.14
CA THR A 393 24.82 42.29 -2.71
C THR A 393 24.24 40.99 -3.27
N LEU A 394 24.45 40.70 -4.56
CA LEU A 394 23.95 39.47 -5.19
C LEU A 394 24.63 38.23 -4.63
N VAL A 395 25.94 38.26 -4.42
CA VAL A 395 26.69 37.19 -3.75
C VAL A 395 26.11 36.91 -2.35
N LYS A 396 25.73 37.96 -1.61
CA LYS A 396 25.13 37.79 -0.29
C LYS A 396 23.74 37.16 -0.36
N ILE A 397 22.95 37.47 -1.38
CA ILE A 397 21.62 36.86 -1.59
C ILE A 397 21.75 35.39 -1.98
N MET A 398 22.74 35.03 -2.79
CA MET A 398 22.99 33.62 -3.14
C MET A 398 23.22 32.73 -1.91
N SER A 399 23.70 33.29 -0.80
CA SER A 399 23.84 32.54 0.45
C SER A 399 22.53 32.03 1.05
N ILE A 400 21.38 32.64 0.70
CA ILE A 400 20.05 32.13 1.08
C ILE A 400 19.86 30.73 0.52
N PHE A 401 20.28 30.51 -0.72
CA PHE A 401 20.12 29.25 -1.44
C PHE A 401 21.27 28.26 -1.16
N GLY A 402 22.05 28.48 -0.10
CA GLY A 402 23.20 27.65 0.24
C GLY A 402 24.42 27.80 -0.68
N LEU A 403 24.45 28.86 -1.50
CA LEU A 403 25.51 29.11 -2.46
C LEU A 403 26.50 30.16 -1.91
N PHE A 404 27.69 29.69 -1.53
CA PHE A 404 28.73 30.51 -0.88
C PHE A 404 29.97 30.71 -1.76
N PRO A 405 30.78 31.76 -1.51
CA PRO A 405 32.04 31.95 -2.21
C PRO A 405 33.01 30.77 -1.98
N GLY A 406 33.55 30.20 -3.06
CA GLY A 406 34.45 29.05 -2.99
C GLY A 406 34.24 28.05 -4.12
N LYS A 407 34.98 26.93 -4.09
CA LYS A 407 34.73 25.82 -5.01
C LYS A 407 33.40 25.16 -4.65
N LYS A 408 32.52 24.99 -5.63
CA LYS A 408 31.42 24.04 -5.55
C LYS A 408 32.02 22.65 -5.37
N GLY A 409 31.79 22.04 -4.21
CA GLY A 409 32.42 20.78 -3.83
C GLY A 409 31.43 19.62 -3.76
N LYS A 410 31.90 18.50 -3.18
CA LYS A 410 31.16 17.24 -2.94
C LYS A 410 29.84 17.37 -2.14
N ASN A 411 29.56 18.54 -1.57
CA ASN A 411 28.40 18.82 -0.73
C ASN A 411 27.35 19.72 -1.41
N LEU A 412 27.46 19.95 -2.73
CA LEU A 412 26.45 20.71 -3.47
C LEU A 412 25.08 20.04 -3.34
N SER A 413 24.04 20.82 -3.03
CA SER A 413 22.66 20.36 -2.90
C SER A 413 21.69 21.35 -3.56
N ILE A 414 20.52 20.86 -3.94
CA ILE A 414 19.42 21.65 -4.51
C ILE A 414 18.83 22.54 -3.40
N PRO A 415 18.65 23.85 -3.64
CA PRO A 415 18.09 24.76 -2.66
C PRO A 415 16.74 24.28 -2.16
N GLN A 416 16.51 24.40 -0.85
CA GLN A 416 15.26 23.98 -0.22
C GLN A 416 14.06 24.75 -0.79
N GLU A 417 14.27 26.02 -1.15
CA GLU A 417 13.28 26.87 -1.81
C GLU A 417 12.82 26.25 -3.14
N ILE A 418 13.75 25.69 -3.93
CA ILE A 418 13.41 24.99 -5.18
C ILE A 418 12.65 23.69 -4.86
N LEU A 419 13.08 22.91 -3.87
CA LEU A 419 12.38 21.68 -3.48
C LEU A 419 10.93 21.96 -3.08
N LEU A 420 10.64 23.04 -2.36
CA LEU A 420 9.29 23.39 -1.91
C LEU A 420 8.44 24.07 -2.99
N SER A 421 9.05 24.47 -4.10
CA SER A 421 8.38 25.21 -5.17
C SER A 421 7.40 24.34 -5.96
N ASP A 422 6.51 25.01 -6.68
CA ASP A 422 5.59 24.37 -7.63
C ASP A 422 6.32 23.64 -8.76
N ASN A 423 5.58 22.79 -9.48
CA ASN A 423 6.18 21.94 -10.52
C ASN A 423 6.71 22.75 -11.72
N GLU A 424 6.21 23.95 -11.96
CA GLU A 424 6.69 24.82 -13.05
C GLU A 424 8.06 25.43 -12.72
N THR A 425 8.21 25.98 -11.52
CA THR A 425 9.47 26.55 -11.03
C THR A 425 10.56 25.48 -10.92
N VAL A 426 10.22 24.31 -10.37
CA VAL A 426 11.12 23.16 -10.31
C VAL A 426 11.53 22.71 -11.71
N ARG A 427 10.60 22.63 -12.66
CA ARG A 427 10.90 22.26 -14.05
C ARG A 427 11.86 23.25 -14.68
N GLN A 428 11.65 24.54 -14.49
CA GLN A 428 12.50 25.58 -15.07
C GLN A 428 13.92 25.51 -14.51
N PHE A 429 14.06 25.29 -13.20
CA PHE A 429 15.37 25.05 -12.57
C PHE A 429 16.09 23.81 -13.14
N ILE A 430 15.37 22.67 -13.27
CA ILE A 430 15.96 21.44 -13.82
C ILE A 430 16.48 21.67 -15.23
N LYS A 431 15.69 22.34 -16.10
CA LYS A 431 16.11 22.63 -17.48
C LYS A 431 17.44 23.38 -17.51
N ALA A 432 17.52 24.51 -16.80
CA ALA A 432 18.73 25.33 -16.77
C ALA A 432 19.95 24.60 -16.23
N TYR A 433 19.79 23.79 -15.17
CA TYR A 433 20.88 22.98 -14.64
C TYR A 433 21.33 21.88 -15.62
N PHE A 434 20.38 21.18 -16.27
CA PHE A 434 20.68 20.14 -17.26
C PHE A 434 21.27 20.73 -18.56
N ASP A 435 20.91 21.96 -18.92
CA ASP A 435 21.51 22.69 -20.03
C ASP A 435 23.02 22.90 -19.82
N CYS A 436 23.48 23.08 -18.58
CA CYS A 436 24.91 23.11 -18.22
C CYS A 436 25.53 21.70 -18.22
N ASP A 437 25.12 20.85 -17.27
CA ASP A 437 25.92 19.68 -16.86
C ASP A 437 25.50 18.37 -17.52
N SER A 438 24.37 18.32 -18.24
CA SER A 438 23.87 17.07 -18.81
C SER A 438 24.27 16.86 -20.26
N TYR A 439 24.40 15.59 -20.63
CA TYR A 439 24.62 15.10 -21.99
C TYR A 439 23.39 14.34 -22.48
N ALA A 440 22.81 14.78 -23.61
CA ALA A 440 21.73 14.09 -24.30
C ALA A 440 22.26 13.41 -25.58
N SER A 441 22.06 12.09 -25.68
CA SER A 441 22.41 11.26 -26.84
C SER A 441 21.17 10.98 -27.68
N PRO A 442 21.26 10.94 -29.02
CA PRO A 442 20.14 10.58 -29.90
C PRO A 442 19.44 9.26 -29.52
N ASN A 443 20.16 8.31 -28.90
CA ASN A 443 19.63 6.98 -28.58
C ASN A 443 18.85 6.93 -27.25
N ARG A 444 17.97 7.91 -26.99
CA ARG A 444 17.12 7.99 -25.77
C ARG A 444 17.92 7.84 -24.47
N TYR A 445 19.00 8.60 -24.35
CA TYR A 445 19.87 8.54 -23.19
C TYR A 445 20.28 9.94 -22.76
N ILE A 446 19.98 10.28 -21.51
CA ILE A 446 20.39 11.53 -20.87
C ILE A 446 21.26 11.16 -19.68
N GLU A 447 22.43 11.79 -19.59
CA GLU A 447 23.41 11.58 -18.52
C GLU A 447 23.73 12.90 -17.84
N LEU A 448 23.78 12.89 -16.51
CA LEU A 448 24.24 13.98 -15.67
C LEU A 448 25.35 13.45 -14.77
N THR A 449 26.46 14.17 -14.64
CA THR A 449 27.58 13.78 -13.77
C THR A 449 27.95 14.90 -12.80
N SER A 450 28.18 14.56 -11.53
CA SER A 450 28.60 15.51 -10.50
C SER A 450 29.57 14.88 -9.52
N GLU A 451 30.47 15.68 -8.93
CA GLU A 451 31.28 15.26 -7.78
C GLU A 451 30.43 15.11 -6.52
N SER A 452 29.30 15.83 -6.45
CA SER A 452 28.38 15.77 -5.31
C SER A 452 27.40 14.61 -5.47
N HIS A 453 27.38 13.76 -4.45
CA HIS A 453 26.38 12.70 -4.33
C HIS A 453 24.98 13.26 -4.05
N ILE A 454 24.91 14.29 -3.19
CA ILE A 454 23.67 14.82 -2.64
C ILE A 454 22.79 15.41 -3.75
N ILE A 455 23.39 16.19 -4.66
CA ILE A 455 22.64 16.78 -5.76
C ILE A 455 22.11 15.72 -6.74
N ILE A 456 22.88 14.66 -6.97
CA ILE A 456 22.48 13.55 -7.84
C ILE A 456 21.30 12.78 -7.21
N GLU A 457 21.36 12.49 -5.90
CA GLU A 457 20.23 11.93 -5.15
C GLU A 457 18.98 12.79 -5.24
N GLN A 458 19.11 14.09 -4.97
CA GLN A 458 17.98 15.01 -4.99
C GLN A 458 17.39 15.14 -6.39
N PHE A 459 18.18 15.17 -7.46
CA PHE A 459 17.64 15.12 -8.83
C PHE A 459 16.89 13.82 -9.09
N ASN A 460 17.43 12.66 -8.70
CA ASN A 460 16.73 11.38 -8.84
C ASN A 460 15.38 11.36 -8.09
N MET A 461 15.28 12.04 -6.95
CA MET A 461 14.02 12.17 -6.20
C MET A 461 13.06 13.19 -6.83
N ILE A 462 13.55 14.35 -7.28
CA ILE A 462 12.72 15.39 -7.90
C ILE A 462 12.17 14.91 -9.26
N LEU A 463 12.95 14.19 -10.06
CA LEU A 463 12.50 13.65 -11.35
C LEU A 463 11.28 12.72 -11.20
N LYS A 464 11.15 12.02 -10.05
CA LYS A 464 9.96 11.21 -9.74
C LYS A 464 8.69 12.04 -9.59
N ARG A 465 8.76 13.34 -9.28
CA ARG A 465 7.58 14.24 -9.31
C ARG A 465 6.93 14.28 -10.68
N PHE A 466 7.75 14.20 -11.73
CA PHE A 466 7.32 14.20 -13.12
C PHE A 466 7.07 12.77 -13.64
N GLY A 467 7.24 11.73 -12.81
CA GLY A 467 7.13 10.32 -13.20
C GLY A 467 8.27 9.87 -14.11
N ILE A 468 9.44 10.51 -13.95
CA ILE A 468 10.69 10.18 -14.63
C ILE A 468 11.53 9.39 -13.63
N VAL A 469 11.95 8.19 -14.01
CA VAL A 469 12.83 7.35 -13.18
C VAL A 469 14.23 7.40 -13.80
N SER A 470 15.23 7.56 -12.93
CA SER A 470 16.64 7.61 -13.29
C SER A 470 17.44 6.55 -12.54
N THR A 471 18.67 6.31 -13.01
CA THR A 471 19.64 5.38 -12.40
C THR A 471 20.88 6.13 -11.94
N ILE A 472 21.43 5.80 -10.78
CA ILE A 472 22.62 6.44 -10.20
C ILE A 472 23.75 5.45 -10.03
N SER A 473 24.89 5.73 -10.64
CA SER A 473 26.06 4.85 -10.59
C SER A 473 27.33 5.66 -10.44
N LYS A 474 28.40 5.05 -9.92
CA LYS A 474 29.74 5.66 -9.95
C LYS A 474 30.36 5.59 -11.35
N LYS A 475 31.01 6.66 -11.78
CA LYS A 475 31.78 6.76 -13.02
C LYS A 475 33.17 7.32 -12.70
N ILE A 476 34.23 6.62 -13.10
CA ILE A 476 35.60 7.11 -12.91
C ILE A 476 35.98 7.91 -14.15
N ILE A 477 36.36 9.18 -13.96
CA ILE A 477 36.85 10.07 -15.01
C ILE A 477 38.23 10.54 -14.57
N ASN A 478 39.27 10.24 -15.34
CA ASN A 478 40.66 10.62 -15.04
C ASN A 478 41.09 10.23 -13.60
N LEU A 479 40.80 9.01 -13.17
CA LEU A 479 41.05 8.46 -11.82
C LEU A 479 40.23 9.10 -10.67
N ILE A 480 39.35 10.07 -10.97
CA ILE A 480 38.48 10.70 -9.98
C ILE A 480 37.08 10.07 -10.07
N PRO A 481 36.50 9.61 -8.95
CA PRO A 481 35.15 9.05 -8.93
C PRO A 481 34.10 10.17 -8.94
N TYR A 482 33.24 10.15 -9.95
CA TYR A 482 32.05 11.00 -10.09
C TYR A 482 30.78 10.17 -9.89
N TRP A 483 29.72 10.84 -9.47
CA TRP A 483 28.38 10.28 -9.43
C TRP A 483 27.66 10.59 -10.73
N ARG A 484 27.10 9.57 -11.36
CA ARG A 484 26.38 9.66 -12.62
C ARG A 484 24.91 9.36 -12.38
N LEU A 485 24.03 10.27 -12.78
CA LEU A 485 22.60 10.04 -12.99
C LEU A 485 22.35 9.78 -14.47
N ALA A 486 21.61 8.73 -14.80
CA ALA A 486 21.25 8.40 -16.17
C ALA A 486 19.73 8.19 -16.31
N ILE A 487 19.14 8.82 -17.31
CA ILE A 487 17.74 8.64 -17.72
C ILE A 487 17.76 7.89 -19.05
N LYS A 488 17.15 6.71 -19.08
CA LYS A 488 17.26 5.79 -20.21
C LYS A 488 15.90 5.54 -20.86
N SER A 489 15.92 5.28 -22.16
CA SER A 489 14.79 4.75 -22.93
C SER A 489 13.53 5.63 -22.77
N ARG A 490 12.38 5.03 -22.42
CA ARG A 490 11.10 5.73 -22.27
C ARG A 490 11.10 6.85 -21.25
N TYR A 491 11.98 6.81 -20.24
CA TYR A 491 12.07 7.91 -19.27
C TYR A 491 12.81 9.11 -19.85
N ALA A 492 13.72 8.90 -20.81
CA ALA A 492 14.36 9.99 -21.53
C ALA A 492 13.35 10.68 -22.46
N GLU A 493 12.43 9.92 -23.08
CA GLU A 493 11.27 10.48 -23.80
C GLU A 493 10.37 11.29 -22.86
N LYS A 494 9.99 10.73 -21.70
CA LYS A 494 9.20 11.47 -20.71
C LYS A 494 9.90 12.72 -20.20
N TYR A 495 11.22 12.69 -20.06
CA TYR A 495 12.00 13.88 -19.74
C TYR A 495 11.86 14.92 -20.84
N ALA A 496 12.04 14.53 -22.11
CA ALA A 496 11.88 15.42 -23.25
C ALA A 496 10.48 16.04 -23.32
N GLU A 497 9.43 15.26 -23.05
CA GLU A 497 8.04 15.72 -23.09
C GLU A 497 7.65 16.62 -21.91
N LYS A 498 8.07 16.28 -20.69
CA LYS A 498 7.60 16.95 -19.46
C LYS A 498 8.52 18.02 -18.94
N ILE A 499 9.82 17.92 -19.24
CA ILE A 499 10.84 18.86 -18.78
C ILE A 499 11.48 19.50 -19.99
N GLY A 500 12.20 18.74 -20.82
CA GLY A 500 12.90 19.25 -22.00
C GLY A 500 14.16 20.03 -21.65
N TYR A 501 14.61 20.86 -22.60
CA TYR A 501 15.81 21.70 -22.52
C TYR A 501 15.48 23.12 -23.01
N LEU A 502 16.17 24.14 -22.49
CA LEU A 502 16.00 25.51 -22.97
C LEU A 502 16.79 25.72 -24.27
N ILE A 503 17.97 25.13 -24.42
CA ILE A 503 18.84 25.32 -25.58
C ILE A 503 18.32 24.57 -26.82
N GLY A 504 18.39 25.23 -27.98
CA GLY A 504 17.93 24.70 -29.27
C GLY A 504 18.54 23.34 -29.62
N TYR A 505 19.87 23.21 -29.65
CA TYR A 505 20.51 21.97 -30.12
C TYR A 505 20.21 20.75 -29.23
N LYS A 506 20.07 20.92 -27.90
CA LYS A 506 19.69 19.83 -26.99
C LYS A 506 18.22 19.46 -27.18
N ARG A 507 17.36 20.46 -27.41
CA ARG A 507 15.94 20.27 -27.72
C ARG A 507 15.76 19.44 -29.00
N GLU A 508 16.44 19.81 -30.08
CA GLU A 508 16.42 19.05 -31.35
C GLU A 508 16.90 17.60 -31.17
N LYS A 509 17.92 17.37 -30.34
CA LYS A 509 18.41 16.01 -30.04
C LYS A 509 17.36 15.15 -29.33
N VAL A 510 16.64 15.72 -28.36
CA VAL A 510 15.61 14.97 -27.63
C VAL A 510 14.28 14.86 -28.37
N GLU A 511 13.99 15.76 -29.32
CA GLU A 511 12.81 15.65 -30.19
C GLU A 511 12.86 14.39 -31.07
N LYS A 512 14.06 14.03 -31.55
CA LYS A 512 14.32 12.78 -32.30
C LYS A 512 13.98 11.52 -31.52
N TYR A 513 13.80 11.60 -30.20
CA TYR A 513 13.41 10.45 -29.40
C TYR A 513 12.04 9.91 -29.81
N LYS A 514 11.14 10.75 -30.32
CA LYS A 514 9.80 10.33 -30.78
C LYS A 514 9.85 9.46 -32.05
N ASP A 515 10.89 9.65 -32.87
CA ASP A 515 11.04 8.96 -34.16
C ASP A 515 11.67 7.58 -34.04
N ILE A 516 12.30 7.30 -32.90
CA ILE A 516 12.90 5.99 -32.60
C ILE A 516 11.75 5.01 -32.33
N GLY A 517 11.64 3.91 -33.07
CA GLY A 517 10.56 2.93 -32.85
C GLY A 517 10.54 2.37 -31.40
N LEU A 518 9.42 1.73 -31.00
CA LEU A 518 9.20 1.15 -29.65
C LEU A 518 10.21 0.05 -29.23
N ILE A 519 11.17 -0.33 -30.07
CA ILE A 519 11.91 -1.60 -29.98
C ILE A 519 13.23 -1.49 -29.19
N GLN A 520 13.75 -0.28 -28.90
CA GLN A 520 14.95 -0.14 -28.05
C GLN A 520 14.62 -0.08 -26.55
N GLY A 521 14.66 -1.28 -25.93
CA GLY A 521 15.04 -1.54 -24.53
C GLY A 521 14.25 -0.85 -23.42
N CYS A 522 13.21 -1.52 -22.87
CA CYS A 522 12.67 -1.19 -21.55
C CYS A 522 13.67 -1.63 -20.47
N GLY A 523 14.09 -0.73 -19.58
CA GLY A 523 14.95 -1.10 -18.43
C GLY A 523 14.17 -1.90 -17.38
N ASN A 524 14.86 -2.51 -16.39
CA ASN A 524 14.25 -3.30 -15.32
C ASN A 524 13.11 -2.55 -14.60
N GLN A 525 13.22 -1.22 -14.48
CA GLN A 525 12.23 -0.32 -13.89
C GLN A 525 10.86 -0.35 -14.58
N ASP A 526 10.81 -0.89 -15.79
CA ASP A 526 9.61 -0.94 -16.63
C ASP A 526 8.98 -2.32 -16.70
N MET A 527 9.71 -3.33 -16.24
CA MET A 527 9.33 -4.72 -16.26
C MET A 527 8.52 -5.08 -15.03
N ILE A 528 7.54 -5.95 -15.22
CA ILE A 528 6.78 -6.58 -14.14
C ILE A 528 7.14 -8.07 -14.12
N PRO A 529 7.72 -8.59 -13.03
CA PRO A 529 8.07 -9.99 -12.90
C PRO A 529 6.81 -10.82 -12.62
N PHE A 530 6.45 -11.68 -13.56
CA PHE A 530 5.33 -12.62 -13.40
C PHE A 530 5.80 -14.07 -13.26
N HIS A 531 7.04 -14.39 -13.66
CA HIS A 531 7.55 -15.75 -13.74
C HIS A 531 6.56 -16.64 -14.52
N THR A 532 6.13 -17.76 -13.93
CA THR A 532 5.17 -18.68 -14.56
C THR A 532 3.76 -18.11 -14.68
N PHE A 533 3.42 -17.09 -13.87
CA PHE A 533 2.07 -16.53 -13.83
C PHE A 533 1.60 -15.95 -15.18
N LEU A 534 2.52 -15.42 -16.00
CA LEU A 534 2.17 -14.89 -17.32
C LEU A 534 1.68 -16.00 -18.26
N LYS A 535 2.37 -17.15 -18.22
CA LYS A 535 2.01 -18.36 -18.97
C LYS A 535 0.71 -18.97 -18.47
N GLU A 536 0.58 -19.12 -17.16
CA GLU A 536 -0.62 -19.65 -16.49
C GLU A 536 -1.85 -18.79 -16.81
N THR A 537 -1.69 -17.46 -16.75
CA THR A 537 -2.73 -16.49 -17.11
C THR A 537 -3.15 -16.68 -18.56
N ARG A 538 -2.21 -16.68 -19.51
CA ARG A 538 -2.51 -16.87 -20.93
C ARG A 538 -3.27 -18.17 -21.17
N GLN A 539 -2.77 -19.29 -20.63
CA GLN A 539 -3.38 -20.61 -20.79
C GLN A 539 -4.79 -20.66 -20.18
N SER A 540 -4.98 -20.07 -18.99
CA SER A 540 -6.28 -19.98 -18.35
C SER A 540 -7.29 -19.12 -19.13
N MET A 541 -6.80 -18.16 -19.92
CA MET A 541 -7.61 -17.34 -20.81
C MET A 541 -7.81 -17.95 -22.20
N GLY A 542 -7.22 -19.12 -22.48
CA GLY A 542 -7.43 -19.87 -23.71
C GLY A 542 -6.67 -19.34 -24.93
N PHE A 543 -5.68 -18.46 -24.77
CA PHE A 543 -4.94 -17.88 -25.89
C PHE A 543 -3.68 -18.67 -26.21
N SER A 544 -3.38 -18.83 -27.50
CA SER A 544 -2.06 -19.29 -27.95
C SER A 544 -1.02 -18.16 -27.90
N ILE A 545 0.26 -18.51 -27.93
CA ILE A 545 1.34 -17.51 -28.02
C ILE A 545 1.22 -16.73 -29.34
N GLY A 546 0.93 -17.41 -30.45
CA GLY A 546 0.76 -16.79 -31.78
C GLY A 546 -0.36 -15.77 -31.80
N GLU A 547 -1.52 -16.10 -31.22
CA GLU A 547 -2.67 -15.17 -31.16
C GLU A 547 -2.36 -13.88 -30.42
N ILE A 548 -1.66 -13.94 -29.28
CA ILE A 548 -1.26 -12.73 -28.54
C ILE A 548 -0.19 -11.97 -29.32
N GLN A 549 0.73 -12.70 -29.96
CA GLN A 549 1.82 -12.12 -30.72
C GLN A 549 1.33 -11.32 -31.93
N ASP A 550 0.33 -11.84 -32.63
CA ASP A 550 -0.22 -11.24 -33.84
C ASP A 550 -1.18 -10.07 -33.53
N ASN A 551 -1.87 -10.09 -32.39
CA ASN A 551 -2.98 -9.18 -32.12
C ASN A 551 -2.78 -8.20 -30.95
N ALA A 552 -1.78 -8.40 -30.09
CA ALA A 552 -1.63 -7.60 -28.86
C ALA A 552 -0.19 -7.16 -28.59
N VAL A 553 0.74 -8.12 -28.48
CA VAL A 553 2.11 -7.90 -28.03
C VAL A 553 3.07 -8.62 -28.96
N TYR A 554 3.72 -7.88 -29.85
CA TYR A 554 4.75 -8.43 -30.72
C TYR A 554 5.84 -9.15 -29.90
N SER A 555 6.29 -10.31 -30.38
CA SER A 555 7.23 -11.20 -29.69
C SER A 555 6.81 -11.61 -28.27
N PHE A 556 5.51 -11.81 -28.01
CA PHE A 556 5.00 -12.25 -26.70
C PHE A 556 5.71 -13.49 -26.15
N GLY A 557 6.08 -14.44 -27.02
CA GLY A 557 6.83 -15.64 -26.62
C GLY A 557 8.15 -15.33 -25.90
N THR A 558 8.83 -14.23 -26.24
CA THR A 558 10.05 -13.80 -25.56
C THR A 558 9.76 -13.30 -24.14
N TYR A 559 8.66 -12.56 -23.94
CA TYR A 559 8.25 -12.07 -22.62
C TYR A 559 7.79 -13.22 -21.71
N GLU A 560 7.05 -14.19 -22.26
CA GLU A 560 6.66 -15.40 -21.54
C GLU A 560 7.88 -16.23 -21.11
N ASN A 561 8.84 -16.45 -22.01
CA ASN A 561 10.06 -17.19 -21.70
C ASN A 561 10.93 -16.49 -20.65
N LYS A 562 10.99 -15.15 -20.68
CA LYS A 562 11.68 -14.35 -19.66
C LYS A 562 10.91 -14.24 -18.35
N GLY A 563 9.63 -14.62 -18.31
CA GLY A 563 8.77 -14.48 -17.14
C GLY A 563 8.52 -13.03 -16.71
N SER A 564 8.70 -12.06 -17.61
CA SER A 564 8.52 -10.64 -17.31
C SER A 564 8.00 -9.89 -18.53
N ILE A 565 7.17 -8.87 -18.31
CA ILE A 565 6.58 -8.05 -19.37
C ILE A 565 6.62 -6.58 -18.99
N SER A 566 6.86 -5.70 -19.96
CA SER A 566 6.89 -4.26 -19.67
C SER A 566 5.48 -3.74 -19.35
N LYS A 567 5.36 -2.70 -18.53
CA LYS A 567 4.06 -2.08 -18.18
C LYS A 567 3.22 -1.72 -19.41
N GLU A 568 3.84 -1.22 -20.48
CA GLU A 568 3.10 -0.81 -21.67
C GLU A 568 2.58 -2.01 -22.48
N GLN A 569 3.43 -3.03 -22.64
CA GLN A 569 3.01 -4.28 -23.28
C GLN A 569 1.96 -4.99 -22.43
N LEU A 570 2.06 -4.91 -21.10
CA LEU A 570 0.99 -5.37 -20.21
C LEU A 570 -0.30 -4.57 -20.39
N LYS A 571 -0.25 -3.25 -20.58
CA LYS A 571 -1.45 -2.46 -20.91
C LYS A 571 -2.06 -2.89 -22.23
N LYS A 572 -1.25 -3.13 -23.27
CA LYS A 572 -1.72 -3.66 -24.56
C LYS A 572 -2.35 -5.04 -24.39
N LEU A 573 -1.72 -5.91 -23.62
CA LEU A 573 -2.22 -7.24 -23.29
C LEU A 573 -3.53 -7.19 -22.49
N VAL A 574 -3.61 -6.35 -21.45
CA VAL A 574 -4.82 -6.15 -20.63
C VAL A 574 -5.93 -5.53 -21.46
N ASN A 575 -5.62 -4.57 -22.32
CA ASN A 575 -6.58 -3.99 -23.26
C ASN A 575 -7.05 -5.05 -24.26
N TYR A 576 -6.15 -5.87 -24.79
CA TYR A 576 -6.50 -6.99 -25.65
C TYR A 576 -7.38 -7.99 -24.93
N TYR A 577 -7.05 -8.40 -23.70
CA TYR A 577 -7.89 -9.26 -22.86
C TYR A 577 -9.23 -8.60 -22.54
N ARG A 578 -9.27 -7.27 -22.32
CA ARG A 578 -10.54 -6.54 -22.15
C ARG A 578 -11.36 -6.48 -23.44
N LEU A 579 -10.72 -6.31 -24.59
CA LEU A 579 -11.36 -6.24 -25.90
C LEU A 579 -11.82 -7.62 -26.40
N THR A 580 -11.08 -8.69 -26.07
CA THR A 580 -11.45 -10.08 -26.39
C THR A 580 -12.42 -10.67 -25.37
N LYS A 581 -12.40 -10.24 -24.10
CA LYS A 581 -13.43 -10.57 -23.09
C LYS A 581 -14.69 -9.71 -23.20
N LYS A 582 -14.60 -8.48 -23.74
CA LYS A 582 -15.73 -7.77 -24.37
C LYS A 582 -15.96 -8.21 -25.83
N GLY A 583 -15.23 -9.24 -26.28
CA GLY A 583 -15.15 -9.80 -27.62
C GLY A 583 -15.32 -8.80 -28.75
N MET A 584 -14.25 -8.48 -29.46
CA MET A 584 -14.36 -7.90 -30.79
C MET A 584 -15.26 -8.77 -31.70
N TYR A 585 -15.21 -10.10 -31.50
CA TYR A 585 -16.16 -11.06 -32.06
C TYR A 585 -17.51 -11.07 -31.35
N SER A 586 -17.61 -10.87 -30.03
CA SER A 586 -18.93 -10.79 -29.36
C SER A 586 -19.69 -9.53 -29.75
N GLN A 587 -19.04 -8.39 -29.93
CA GLN A 587 -19.65 -7.17 -30.49
C GLN A 587 -20.04 -7.37 -31.95
N PHE A 588 -19.24 -8.10 -32.74
CA PHE A 588 -19.58 -8.41 -34.14
C PHE A 588 -20.73 -9.40 -34.22
N LEU A 589 -20.72 -10.46 -33.40
CA LEU A 589 -21.79 -11.44 -33.26
C LEU A 589 -23.05 -10.76 -32.70
N GLU A 590 -22.99 -9.90 -31.69
CA GLU A 590 -24.13 -9.11 -31.19
C GLU A 590 -24.65 -8.13 -32.26
N LYS A 591 -23.79 -7.46 -33.03
CA LYS A 591 -24.21 -6.60 -34.16
C LYS A 591 -24.85 -7.40 -35.29
N ILE A 592 -24.38 -8.62 -35.55
CA ILE A 592 -25.02 -9.59 -36.46
C ILE A 592 -26.38 -10.03 -35.88
N GLN A 593 -26.45 -10.32 -34.57
CA GLN A 593 -27.68 -10.69 -33.85
C GLN A 593 -28.75 -9.60 -33.95
N HIS A 594 -28.33 -8.33 -33.95
CA HIS A 594 -29.18 -7.16 -33.96
C HIS A 594 -29.30 -6.47 -35.34
N LYS A 595 -28.77 -7.08 -36.42
CA LYS A 595 -28.76 -6.55 -37.80
C LYS A 595 -28.26 -5.08 -37.94
N ASN A 596 -27.22 -4.71 -37.20
CA ASN A 596 -26.66 -3.35 -37.24
C ASN A 596 -25.59 -3.17 -38.35
N ASN A 597 -25.48 -1.97 -38.91
CA ASN A 597 -24.62 -1.70 -40.08
C ASN A 597 -23.15 -1.46 -39.68
N ILE A 598 -22.26 -2.42 -39.96
CA ILE A 598 -20.89 -2.50 -39.37
C ILE A 598 -19.82 -1.74 -40.19
N LYS A 599 -20.17 -1.12 -41.32
CA LYS A 599 -19.20 -0.56 -42.28
C LYS A 599 -18.53 0.76 -41.87
N GLN A 600 -19.06 1.52 -40.92
CA GLN A 600 -18.58 2.89 -40.63
C GLN A 600 -17.42 3.00 -39.61
N GLU A 601 -17.05 1.92 -38.92
CA GLU A 601 -16.23 2.01 -37.69
C GLU A 601 -14.85 1.33 -37.80
N TYR A 602 -14.59 0.54 -38.85
CA TYR A 602 -13.35 -0.24 -39.00
C TYR A 602 -12.86 -0.28 -40.45
N GLY A 603 -11.53 -0.32 -40.66
CA GLY A 603 -10.93 -0.42 -42.00
C GLY A 603 -11.23 -1.74 -42.72
N THR A 604 -11.29 -1.71 -44.06
CA THR A 604 -11.72 -2.84 -44.91
C THR A 604 -10.88 -4.11 -44.79
N LYS A 605 -9.55 -3.99 -44.67
CA LYS A 605 -8.65 -5.15 -44.46
C LYS A 605 -8.93 -5.88 -43.14
N PHE A 606 -9.19 -5.11 -42.08
CA PHE A 606 -9.48 -5.64 -40.75
C PHE A 606 -10.82 -6.38 -40.69
N LEU A 607 -11.86 -5.80 -41.31
CA LEU A 607 -13.18 -6.42 -41.43
C LEU A 607 -13.15 -7.74 -42.21
N ASN A 608 -12.35 -7.82 -43.27
CA ASN A 608 -12.20 -9.05 -44.04
C ASN A 608 -11.44 -10.14 -43.26
N GLY A 609 -10.46 -9.77 -42.42
CA GLY A 609 -9.78 -10.69 -41.51
C GLY A 609 -10.73 -11.30 -40.46
N ILE A 610 -11.59 -10.46 -39.86
CA ILE A 610 -12.59 -10.89 -38.86
C ILE A 610 -13.61 -11.84 -39.48
N LYS A 611 -14.16 -11.51 -40.67
CA LYS A 611 -15.12 -12.35 -41.38
C LYS A 611 -14.56 -13.74 -41.72
N LYS A 612 -13.33 -13.78 -42.22
CA LYS A 612 -12.64 -15.04 -42.55
C LYS A 612 -12.40 -15.89 -41.31
N HIS A 613 -12.04 -15.27 -40.18
CA HIS A 613 -11.85 -15.96 -38.91
C HIS A 613 -13.17 -16.52 -38.35
N LEU A 614 -14.27 -15.75 -38.38
CA LEU A 614 -15.58 -16.19 -37.91
C LEU A 614 -16.14 -17.39 -38.70
N GLN A 615 -15.89 -17.42 -40.01
CA GLN A 615 -16.20 -18.56 -40.87
C GLN A 615 -15.31 -19.77 -40.54
N ASN A 616 -13.99 -19.58 -40.46
CA ASN A 616 -13.05 -20.67 -40.20
C ASN A 616 -13.24 -21.32 -38.82
N THR A 617 -13.69 -20.55 -37.84
CA THR A 617 -13.96 -21.03 -36.47
C THR A 617 -15.38 -21.58 -36.30
N GLY A 618 -16.24 -21.45 -37.32
CA GLY A 618 -17.63 -21.88 -37.27
C GLY A 618 -18.50 -21.07 -36.29
N LEU A 619 -18.10 -19.86 -35.91
CA LEU A 619 -18.84 -18.99 -34.97
C LEU A 619 -19.99 -18.21 -35.66
N ALA A 620 -19.86 -17.95 -36.96
CA ALA A 620 -20.91 -17.36 -37.80
C ALA A 620 -20.82 -17.89 -39.24
N GLU A 621 -21.97 -17.98 -39.90
CA GLU A 621 -22.13 -18.46 -41.27
C GLU A 621 -22.73 -17.37 -42.15
N LEU A 622 -22.45 -17.43 -43.46
CA LEU A 622 -23.07 -16.55 -44.44
C LEU A 622 -24.27 -17.27 -45.06
N LYS A 623 -25.49 -16.76 -44.85
CA LYS A 623 -26.72 -17.29 -45.47
C LYS A 623 -27.44 -16.13 -46.17
N GLU A 624 -27.78 -16.33 -47.45
CA GLU A 624 -28.51 -15.34 -48.26
C GLU A 624 -27.90 -13.92 -48.22
N ASN A 625 -26.58 -13.82 -48.38
CA ASN A 625 -25.81 -12.57 -48.27
C ASN A 625 -25.83 -11.86 -46.90
N GLU A 626 -26.47 -12.43 -45.89
CA GLU A 626 -26.43 -11.95 -44.50
C GLU A 626 -25.57 -12.87 -43.62
N TRP A 627 -24.87 -12.28 -42.66
CA TRP A 627 -24.16 -13.05 -41.65
C TRP A 627 -25.15 -13.52 -40.59
N VAL A 628 -25.05 -14.78 -40.16
CA VAL A 628 -25.91 -15.38 -39.13
C VAL A 628 -25.03 -16.09 -38.10
N ILE A 629 -25.31 -15.89 -36.82
CA ILE A 629 -24.57 -16.55 -35.73
C ILE A 629 -24.89 -18.04 -35.71
N SER A 630 -23.87 -18.88 -35.58
CA SER A 630 -24.05 -20.33 -35.42
C SER A 630 -24.36 -20.72 -33.97
N ASN A 631 -24.81 -21.96 -33.73
CA ASN A 631 -25.01 -22.49 -32.38
C ASN A 631 -23.70 -22.51 -31.54
N ILE A 632 -22.56 -22.63 -32.20
CA ILE A 632 -21.22 -22.56 -31.57
C ILE A 632 -20.95 -21.12 -31.14
N GLY A 633 -21.27 -20.13 -31.99
CA GLY A 633 -21.19 -18.70 -31.68
C GLY A 633 -22.10 -18.28 -30.52
N GLN A 634 -23.31 -18.83 -30.42
CA GLN A 634 -24.21 -18.57 -29.30
C GLN A 634 -23.67 -19.14 -27.97
N LYS A 635 -23.13 -20.36 -27.97
CA LYS A 635 -22.48 -20.95 -26.78
C LYS A 635 -21.23 -20.17 -26.36
N TYR A 636 -20.44 -19.70 -27.32
CA TYR A 636 -19.27 -18.85 -27.09
C TYR A 636 -19.65 -17.54 -26.38
N LEU A 637 -20.71 -16.85 -26.84
CA LEU A 637 -21.27 -15.66 -26.19
C LEU A 637 -21.74 -15.93 -24.75
N GLN A 638 -22.27 -17.11 -24.49
CA GLN A 638 -22.76 -17.51 -23.17
C GLN A 638 -21.63 -17.85 -22.19
N GLN A 639 -20.54 -18.48 -22.65
CA GLN A 639 -19.36 -18.80 -21.84
C GLN A 639 -18.54 -17.58 -21.40
N ILE A 640 -18.44 -16.56 -22.27
CA ILE A 640 -17.73 -15.30 -21.96
C ILE A 640 -18.38 -14.56 -20.77
N LYS A 641 -19.70 -14.71 -20.56
CA LYS A 641 -20.42 -14.06 -19.46
C LYS A 641 -20.16 -14.69 -18.08
N GLU A 642 -19.40 -15.79 -17.97
CA GLU A 642 -19.36 -16.63 -16.75
C GLU A 642 -17.96 -16.88 -16.09
N THR A 643 -16.84 -16.31 -16.55
CA THR A 643 -15.48 -16.86 -16.29
C THR A 643 -14.44 -15.96 -15.59
N LYS A 644 -13.80 -16.46 -14.49
CA LYS A 644 -12.62 -16.04 -13.65
C LYS A 644 -11.59 -15.00 -14.14
N SER A 645 -11.62 -14.59 -15.39
CA SER A 645 -10.62 -13.73 -16.03
C SER A 645 -10.73 -12.23 -15.68
N GLY A 646 -11.79 -11.78 -15.02
CA GLY A 646 -12.14 -10.39 -14.70
C GLY A 646 -11.36 -9.85 -13.51
N GLU A 647 -11.31 -10.61 -12.40
CA GLU A 647 -10.41 -10.32 -11.27
C GLU A 647 -8.95 -10.33 -11.71
N ILE A 648 -8.56 -11.32 -12.52
CA ILE A 648 -7.20 -11.42 -13.08
C ILE A 648 -6.89 -10.20 -13.97
N ILE A 649 -7.79 -9.84 -14.89
CA ILE A 649 -7.65 -8.63 -15.73
C ILE A 649 -7.58 -7.37 -14.87
N GLN A 650 -8.33 -7.29 -13.77
CA GLN A 650 -8.30 -6.15 -12.87
C GLN A 650 -6.97 -6.06 -12.10
N ASN A 651 -6.45 -7.18 -11.60
CA ASN A 651 -5.14 -7.22 -10.96
C ASN A 651 -4.01 -6.87 -11.95
N LEU A 652 -4.03 -7.47 -13.15
CA LEU A 652 -3.09 -7.11 -14.23
C LEU A 652 -3.23 -5.63 -14.62
N SER A 653 -4.45 -5.09 -14.64
CA SER A 653 -4.69 -3.67 -14.88
C SER A 653 -4.14 -2.79 -13.76
N ASN A 654 -4.24 -3.21 -12.50
CA ASN A 654 -3.68 -2.47 -11.36
C ASN A 654 -2.14 -2.49 -11.45
N LEU A 655 -1.53 -3.65 -11.73
CA LEU A 655 -0.09 -3.77 -11.93
C LEU A 655 0.40 -2.93 -13.12
N ALA A 656 -0.33 -2.93 -14.23
CA ALA A 656 -0.03 -2.14 -15.43
C ALA A 656 -0.11 -0.62 -15.20
N ASN A 657 -1.03 -0.18 -14.34
CA ASN A 657 -1.26 1.23 -14.01
C ASN A 657 -0.67 1.65 -12.65
N SER A 658 0.10 0.78 -12.01
CA SER A 658 0.72 1.03 -10.72
C SER A 658 1.65 2.24 -10.77
N GLU A 659 1.69 3.03 -9.70
CA GLU A 659 2.62 4.15 -9.52
C GLU A 659 3.95 3.71 -8.86
N VAL A 660 4.20 2.40 -8.81
CA VAL A 660 5.42 1.79 -8.30
C VAL A 660 6.18 1.00 -9.37
N CYS A 661 7.50 0.99 -9.30
CA CYS A 661 8.38 0.13 -10.07
C CYS A 661 8.78 -1.08 -9.21
N TRP A 662 8.87 -2.25 -9.83
CA TRP A 662 9.39 -3.46 -9.19
C TRP A 662 10.85 -3.59 -9.56
N LEU A 663 11.74 -3.68 -8.59
CA LEU A 663 13.18 -3.73 -8.83
C LEU A 663 13.80 -4.94 -8.14
N PRO A 664 14.64 -5.72 -8.84
CA PRO A 664 15.31 -6.88 -8.25
C PRO A 664 16.30 -6.42 -7.18
N ILE A 665 16.59 -7.30 -6.21
CA ILE A 665 17.61 -7.06 -5.20
C ILE A 665 19.01 -7.38 -5.76
N LYS A 666 19.97 -6.48 -5.54
CA LYS A 666 21.39 -6.67 -5.92
C LYS A 666 22.17 -7.36 -4.82
N ASN A 667 22.06 -6.85 -3.60
CA ASN A 667 22.80 -7.36 -2.45
C ASN A 667 22.03 -7.09 -1.15
N ILE A 668 22.17 -8.01 -0.20
CA ILE A 668 21.64 -7.94 1.16
C ILE A 668 22.82 -8.19 2.10
N SER A 669 23.15 -7.22 2.95
CA SER A 669 24.24 -7.35 3.92
C SER A 669 23.80 -6.98 5.32
N LYS A 670 24.10 -7.85 6.29
CA LYS A 670 23.94 -7.52 7.72
C LYS A 670 25.08 -6.61 8.14
N ILE A 671 24.75 -5.47 8.75
CA ILE A 671 25.69 -4.46 9.21
C ILE A 671 25.40 -4.13 10.68
N LYS A 672 26.42 -3.66 11.41
CA LYS A 672 26.21 -3.06 12.74
C LYS A 672 25.79 -1.61 12.57
N ASN A 673 24.86 -1.18 13.41
CA ASN A 673 24.46 0.21 13.50
C ASN A 673 25.63 1.04 14.05
N ASN A 674 26.04 2.05 13.29
CA ASN A 674 27.09 2.98 13.65
C ASN A 674 26.55 4.22 14.40
N GLU A 675 25.23 4.34 14.54
CA GLU A 675 24.57 5.35 15.37
C GLU A 675 23.93 4.72 16.62
N GLU A 676 23.71 5.53 17.65
CA GLU A 676 23.05 5.08 18.89
C GLU A 676 21.56 4.77 18.68
N TYR A 677 20.92 5.45 17.71
CA TYR A 677 19.47 5.37 17.49
C TYR A 677 19.10 5.10 16.02
N VAL A 678 17.98 4.42 15.85
CA VAL A 678 17.20 4.22 14.62
C VAL A 678 15.86 4.94 14.76
N TYR A 679 15.18 5.23 13.66
CA TYR A 679 13.99 6.08 13.67
C TYR A 679 12.84 5.46 12.87
N ASP A 680 11.61 5.85 13.17
CA ASP A 680 10.41 5.39 12.44
C ASP A 680 9.30 6.45 12.47
N LEU A 681 8.30 6.31 11.59
CA LEU A 681 7.14 7.20 11.48
C LEU A 681 5.84 6.40 11.59
N THR A 682 4.89 6.84 12.42
CA THR A 682 3.52 6.34 12.35
C THR A 682 2.75 7.12 11.29
N VAL A 683 2.30 6.44 10.23
CA VAL A 683 1.51 7.05 9.14
C VAL A 683 0.07 6.54 9.16
N GLU A 684 -0.89 7.43 8.97
CA GLU A 684 -2.31 7.08 8.93
C GLU A 684 -2.69 6.19 7.73
N ASP A 685 -3.63 5.27 7.95
CA ASP A 685 -4.29 4.36 7.00
C ASP A 685 -3.40 3.32 6.32
N ASN A 686 -2.49 3.81 5.49
CA ASN A 686 -1.65 2.99 4.61
C ASN A 686 -0.40 2.49 5.35
N HIS A 687 -0.12 3.06 6.53
CA HIS A 687 0.98 2.70 7.42
C HIS A 687 2.32 2.55 6.70
N SER A 688 2.58 3.40 5.70
CA SER A 688 3.84 3.38 4.94
C SER A 688 4.31 4.77 4.53
N PHE A 689 5.60 4.92 4.25
CA PHE A 689 6.18 6.16 3.72
C PHE A 689 7.31 5.88 2.73
N ILE A 690 7.85 6.94 2.10
CA ILE A 690 8.98 6.83 1.16
C ILE A 690 10.28 7.30 1.82
N ALA A 691 11.28 6.41 1.84
CA ALA A 691 12.61 6.67 2.40
C ALA A 691 13.70 6.13 1.46
N GLU A 692 14.69 6.95 1.09
CA GLU A 692 15.75 6.64 0.10
C GLU A 692 15.23 6.05 -1.23
N GLY A 693 14.00 6.41 -1.59
CA GLY A 693 13.32 5.85 -2.75
C GLY A 693 12.82 4.41 -2.60
N PHE A 694 12.70 3.90 -1.38
CA PHE A 694 11.98 2.66 -1.01
C PHE A 694 10.65 2.97 -0.33
N ILE A 695 9.76 1.98 -0.24
CA ILE A 695 8.49 2.03 0.49
C ILE A 695 8.62 1.15 1.76
N VAL A 696 8.29 1.72 2.93
CA VAL A 696 8.53 1.15 4.29
C VAL A 696 7.21 1.07 5.11
N HIS A 697 6.94 0.12 6.05
CA HIS A 697 5.56 -0.14 6.62
C HIS A 697 5.38 -0.61 8.12
N ASN A 698 4.22 -0.32 8.80
CA ASN A 698 3.87 -0.60 10.26
C ASN A 698 2.47 -1.30 10.60
N THR A 699 2.25 -2.06 11.74
CA THR A 699 0.93 -2.78 12.13
C THR A 699 0.80 -3.34 13.60
N THR A 700 -0.43 -3.57 14.18
CA THR A 700 -0.76 -4.23 15.52
C THR A 700 -2.07 -5.12 15.61
N THR A 701 -2.24 -5.97 16.67
CA THR A 701 -3.24 -7.10 16.79
C THR A 701 -4.45 -6.90 17.75
N ILE A 702 -4.33 -6.16 18.85
CA ILE A 702 -5.36 -6.07 19.92
C ILE A 702 -6.71 -5.48 19.46
N SER A 703 -6.69 -4.58 18.47
CA SER A 703 -7.88 -3.97 17.86
C SER A 703 -8.81 -4.98 17.17
N LYS A 704 -8.27 -6.10 16.70
CA LYS A 704 -9.05 -7.19 16.06
C LYS A 704 -9.93 -7.92 17.07
N LEU A 705 -9.39 -8.20 18.26
CA LEU A 705 -10.09 -8.92 19.33
C LEU A 705 -11.23 -8.06 19.91
N ALA A 706 -10.98 -6.75 20.06
CA ALA A 706 -11.98 -5.79 20.52
C ALA A 706 -13.21 -5.77 19.60
N LEU A 707 -12.98 -5.70 18.29
CA LEU A 707 -14.06 -5.72 17.29
C LEU A 707 -14.82 -7.05 17.27
N TYR A 708 -14.14 -8.18 17.49
CA TYR A 708 -14.75 -9.51 17.46
C TYR A 708 -15.85 -9.68 18.53
N TYR A 709 -15.62 -9.22 19.75
CA TYR A 709 -16.59 -9.31 20.86
C TYR A 709 -17.63 -8.20 20.83
N SER A 710 -17.26 -6.98 20.40
CA SER A 710 -18.21 -5.87 20.26
C SER A 710 -19.33 -6.21 19.25
N LYS A 711 -18.98 -6.84 18.12
CA LYS A 711 -19.97 -7.33 17.14
C LYS A 711 -20.92 -8.40 17.69
N ARG A 712 -20.55 -9.09 18.77
CA ARG A 712 -21.36 -10.13 19.42
C ARG A 712 -22.21 -9.58 20.58
N GLY A 713 -22.35 -8.25 20.66
CA GLY A 713 -23.26 -7.58 21.59
C GLY A 713 -22.67 -7.23 22.96
N SER A 714 -21.38 -7.51 23.20
CA SER A 714 -20.72 -7.19 24.47
C SER A 714 -20.23 -5.74 24.50
N LYS A 715 -20.38 -5.06 25.64
CA LYS A 715 -19.72 -3.77 25.87
C LYS A 715 -18.25 -4.01 26.15
N VAL A 716 -17.42 -3.76 25.14
CA VAL A 716 -15.97 -3.95 25.21
C VAL A 716 -15.29 -2.61 25.48
N CYS A 717 -14.23 -2.62 26.29
CA CYS A 717 -13.25 -1.54 26.34
C CYS A 717 -11.83 -2.09 26.31
N ALA A 718 -10.87 -1.27 25.89
CA ALA A 718 -9.46 -1.57 25.99
C ALA A 718 -8.79 -0.67 27.04
N ILE A 719 -7.77 -1.18 27.72
CA ILE A 719 -6.89 -0.40 28.59
C ILE A 719 -5.44 -0.63 28.16
N GLY A 720 -4.71 0.47 27.96
CA GLY A 720 -3.29 0.43 27.64
C GLY A 720 -2.47 0.36 28.92
N LEU A 721 -1.94 -0.82 29.25
CA LEU A 721 -0.97 -1.03 30.35
C LEU A 721 0.44 -1.32 29.83
N ASP A 722 0.65 -1.28 28.52
CA ASP A 722 1.97 -1.24 27.92
C ASP A 722 2.55 0.18 28.09
N VAL A 723 3.04 0.46 29.31
CA VAL A 723 3.67 1.74 29.69
C VAL A 723 5.15 1.81 29.27
N HIS A 724 5.71 0.66 28.90
CA HIS A 724 7.10 0.50 28.50
C HIS A 724 7.26 0.73 27.00
N ARG A 725 6.24 0.34 26.21
CA ARG A 725 6.22 0.57 24.77
C ARG A 725 5.67 1.96 24.45
N PRO A 726 6.41 2.73 23.64
CA PRO A 726 6.06 4.10 23.30
C PRO A 726 4.79 4.15 22.49
N ALA A 727 3.92 5.15 22.68
CA ALA A 727 2.64 5.31 21.98
C ALA A 727 1.82 4.02 21.82
N ALA A 728 2.09 2.96 22.59
CA ALA A 728 1.28 1.75 22.53
C ALA A 728 -0.13 2.08 23.02
N SER A 729 -0.22 2.87 24.08
CA SER A 729 -1.44 3.47 24.58
C SER A 729 -2.13 4.38 23.54
N THR A 730 -1.40 5.30 22.90
CA THR A 730 -1.96 6.23 21.88
C THR A 730 -2.39 5.50 20.60
N GLN A 731 -1.59 4.55 20.12
CA GLN A 731 -1.88 3.69 18.98
C GLN A 731 -3.09 2.79 19.26
N LEU A 732 -3.19 2.23 20.47
CA LEU A 732 -4.34 1.48 20.93
C LEU A 732 -5.60 2.36 20.89
N LYS A 733 -5.52 3.59 21.41
CA LYS A 733 -6.63 4.54 21.39
C LYS A 733 -7.09 4.87 19.97
N GLN A 734 -6.17 5.22 19.06
CA GLN A 734 -6.51 5.49 17.66
C GLN A 734 -7.19 4.29 16.99
N LEU A 735 -6.72 3.07 17.26
CA LEU A 735 -7.32 1.86 16.70
C LEU A 735 -8.71 1.57 17.29
N CYS A 736 -8.89 1.80 18.59
CA CYS A 736 -10.16 1.69 19.29
C CYS A 736 -11.19 2.73 18.81
N ASP A 737 -10.76 3.96 18.57
CA ASP A 737 -11.61 5.03 18.01
C ASP A 737 -12.12 4.66 16.61
N LYS A 738 -11.26 4.10 15.75
CA LYS A 738 -11.64 3.63 14.40
C LYS A 738 -12.72 2.54 14.41
N ILE A 739 -12.80 1.74 15.47
CA ILE A 739 -13.78 0.66 15.64
C ILE A 739 -14.90 1.01 16.62
N ASN A 740 -14.95 2.27 17.08
CA ASN A 740 -15.95 2.80 18.02
C ASN A 740 -16.01 2.04 19.36
N ILE A 741 -14.85 1.74 19.94
CA ILE A 741 -14.69 1.05 21.23
C ILE A 741 -13.99 1.99 22.22
N ALA A 742 -14.43 2.00 23.47
CA ALA A 742 -13.82 2.84 24.50
C ALA A 742 -12.40 2.37 24.85
N CYS A 743 -11.46 3.31 24.93
CA CYS A 743 -10.07 3.05 25.28
C CYS A 743 -9.62 3.93 26.46
N PHE A 744 -9.17 3.29 27.54
CA PHE A 744 -8.67 3.94 28.74
C PHE A 744 -7.14 3.93 28.74
N ILE A 745 -6.55 5.12 28.68
CA ILE A 745 -5.09 5.29 28.68
C ILE A 745 -4.70 6.46 29.56
N LYS A 746 -3.50 6.40 30.11
CA LYS A 746 -2.87 7.52 30.80
C LYS A 746 -1.41 7.63 30.37
N PRO A 747 -1.13 8.33 29.27
CA PRO A 747 0.22 8.42 28.70
C PRO A 747 1.29 8.91 29.70
N GLU A 748 0.90 9.75 30.66
CA GLU A 748 1.84 10.35 31.62
C GLU A 748 2.25 9.41 32.79
N GLU A 749 1.54 8.31 33.02
CA GLU A 749 1.80 7.41 34.14
C GLU A 749 2.63 6.21 33.70
N LYS A 750 3.77 5.99 34.36
CA LYS A 750 4.73 4.91 34.02
C LYS A 750 4.57 3.66 34.87
N ASP A 751 3.61 3.66 35.80
CA ASP A 751 3.27 2.51 36.61
C ASP A 751 1.93 1.92 36.16
N PRO A 752 1.92 0.72 35.52
CA PRO A 752 0.69 0.13 35.01
C PRO A 752 -0.29 -0.22 36.13
N THR A 753 0.20 -0.39 37.37
CA THR A 753 -0.63 -0.67 38.53
C THR A 753 -1.45 0.53 38.99
N LYS A 754 -0.95 1.75 38.78
CA LYS A 754 -1.67 2.99 39.10
C LYS A 754 -2.74 3.30 38.06
N ILE A 755 -2.41 3.14 36.77
CA ILE A 755 -3.37 3.29 35.66
C ILE A 755 -4.57 2.36 35.87
N TRP A 756 -4.30 1.10 36.25
CA TRP A 756 -5.36 0.15 36.56
C TRP A 756 -6.27 0.65 37.69
N LYS A 757 -5.71 1.06 38.83
CA LYS A 757 -6.48 1.49 40.01
C LYS A 757 -7.33 2.73 39.76
N GLU A 758 -6.85 3.65 38.92
CA GLU A 758 -7.57 4.87 38.57
C GLU A 758 -8.83 4.56 37.74
N TYR A 759 -8.68 3.77 36.68
CA TYR A 759 -9.80 3.44 35.79
C TYR A 759 -10.62 2.25 36.27
N GLU A 760 -10.25 1.56 37.36
CA GLU A 760 -10.94 0.36 37.86
C GLU A 760 -12.46 0.56 38.02
N LYS A 761 -12.88 1.74 38.52
CA LYS A 761 -14.30 2.08 38.66
C LYS A 761 -15.00 2.28 37.30
N GLU A 762 -14.31 2.85 36.32
CA GLU A 762 -14.88 3.11 34.98
C GLU A 762 -14.92 1.85 34.11
N LEU A 763 -13.89 1.01 34.24
CA LEU A 763 -13.79 -0.31 33.60
C LEU A 763 -14.92 -1.24 34.05
N SER A 764 -15.42 -1.09 35.28
CA SER A 764 -16.51 -1.91 35.82
C SER A 764 -17.85 -1.77 35.09
N LYS A 765 -17.99 -0.76 34.20
CA LYS A 765 -19.19 -0.52 33.39
C LYS A 765 -19.25 -1.37 32.11
N TYR A 766 -18.19 -2.11 31.80
CA TYR A 766 -18.03 -2.90 30.58
C TYR A 766 -18.09 -4.40 30.87
N ASP A 767 -18.57 -5.17 29.90
CA ASP A 767 -18.71 -6.63 30.00
C ASP A 767 -17.37 -7.34 29.77
N LEU A 768 -16.49 -6.72 28.96
CA LEU A 768 -15.16 -7.21 28.61
C LEU A 768 -14.13 -6.07 28.61
N ILE A 769 -13.07 -6.25 29.39
CA ILE A 769 -11.90 -5.38 29.44
C ILE A 769 -10.72 -6.09 28.77
N LEU A 770 -10.20 -5.51 27.70
CA LEU A 770 -8.97 -5.97 27.03
C LEU A 770 -7.77 -5.19 27.56
N ILE A 771 -6.78 -5.90 28.07
CA ILE A 771 -5.59 -5.31 28.70
C ILE A 771 -4.40 -5.51 27.76
N ASP A 772 -3.91 -4.40 27.20
CA ASP A 772 -2.69 -4.34 26.40
C ASP A 772 -1.49 -4.33 27.35
N THR A 773 -0.54 -5.26 27.20
CA THR A 773 0.68 -5.30 28.04
C THR A 773 1.93 -5.35 27.17
N ALA A 774 3.09 -5.07 27.79
CA ALA A 774 4.37 -5.00 27.11
C ALA A 774 4.75 -6.26 26.29
N GLY A 775 5.29 -6.02 25.10
CA GLY A 775 5.84 -7.05 24.21
C GLY A 775 7.37 -6.95 24.11
N ARG A 776 8.10 -7.63 25.01
CA ARG A 776 9.56 -7.87 24.94
C ARG A 776 9.84 -9.38 24.89
N ASP A 777 11.09 -9.78 24.64
CA ASP A 777 11.48 -11.21 24.58
C ASP A 777 11.10 -11.93 25.89
N ALA A 778 10.56 -13.15 25.77
CA ALA A 778 10.15 -14.02 26.88
C ALA A 778 11.30 -14.32 27.87
N LEU A 779 12.54 -14.03 27.48
CA LEU A 779 13.76 -14.34 28.22
C LEU A 779 14.17 -13.27 29.24
N GLU A 780 13.50 -12.11 29.31
CA GLU A 780 13.83 -11.05 30.26
C GLU A 780 13.13 -11.22 31.63
N ALA A 781 13.93 -11.32 32.70
CA ALA A 781 13.44 -11.54 34.06
C ALA A 781 12.67 -10.33 34.66
N SER A 782 12.99 -9.11 34.24
CA SER A 782 12.29 -7.87 34.64
C SER A 782 10.85 -7.83 34.14
N LEU A 783 10.64 -8.19 32.87
CA LEU A 783 9.32 -8.26 32.22
C LEU A 783 8.42 -9.28 32.91
N ILE A 784 8.94 -10.46 33.22
CA ILE A 784 8.18 -11.49 33.94
C ILE A 784 7.70 -10.98 35.30
N LYS A 785 8.52 -10.19 36.00
CA LYS A 785 8.16 -9.60 37.30
C LYS A 785 7.04 -8.55 37.17
N GLU A 786 7.09 -7.74 36.13
CA GLU A 786 6.09 -6.71 35.83
C GLU A 786 4.74 -7.34 35.42
N ILE A 787 4.75 -8.28 34.47
CA ILE A 787 3.53 -8.96 34.04
C ILE A 787 2.90 -9.71 35.22
N LYS A 788 3.71 -10.33 36.11
CA LYS A 788 3.21 -10.93 37.36
C LYS A 788 2.53 -9.90 38.27
N SER A 789 3.04 -8.67 38.33
CA SER A 789 2.44 -7.60 39.14
C SER A 789 1.09 -7.14 38.57
N ILE A 790 0.99 -6.96 37.26
CA ILE A 790 -0.25 -6.60 36.55
C ILE A 790 -1.28 -7.73 36.73
N ALA A 791 -0.88 -8.98 36.53
CA ALA A 791 -1.75 -10.14 36.69
C ALA A 791 -2.31 -10.25 38.12
N LYS A 792 -1.50 -9.93 39.15
CA LYS A 792 -1.91 -9.98 40.55
C LYS A 792 -2.99 -8.95 40.90
N ILE A 793 -2.94 -7.78 40.25
CA ILE A 793 -3.87 -6.67 40.51
C ILE A 793 -5.11 -6.78 39.63
N ALA A 794 -4.92 -6.91 38.32
CA ALA A 794 -6.01 -7.00 37.36
C ALA A 794 -6.84 -8.27 37.58
N LYS A 795 -6.21 -9.35 38.07
CA LYS A 795 -6.79 -10.69 38.22
C LYS A 795 -7.54 -11.08 36.93
N PRO A 796 -6.82 -11.17 35.80
CA PRO A 796 -7.45 -11.43 34.52
C PRO A 796 -8.19 -12.77 34.56
N THR A 797 -9.40 -12.80 34.00
CA THR A 797 -10.12 -14.06 33.81
C THR A 797 -9.41 -14.94 32.79
N GLU A 798 -8.73 -14.32 31.83
CA GLU A 798 -8.02 -15.01 30.75
C GLU A 798 -6.71 -14.27 30.44
N THR A 799 -5.63 -15.02 30.26
CA THR A 799 -4.31 -14.49 29.88
C THR A 799 -3.92 -15.10 28.54
N LEU A 800 -3.85 -14.27 27.50
CA LEU A 800 -3.70 -14.68 26.11
C LEU A 800 -2.32 -14.29 25.58
N LEU A 801 -1.54 -15.27 25.12
CA LEU A 801 -0.26 -15.03 24.46
C LEU A 801 -0.48 -14.84 22.96
N VAL A 802 0.03 -13.75 22.39
CA VAL A 802 0.01 -13.49 20.95
C VAL A 802 1.35 -13.90 20.35
N ILE A 803 1.31 -14.75 19.32
CA ILE A 803 2.52 -15.16 18.59
C ILE A 803 2.29 -15.10 17.07
N PRO A 804 3.29 -14.73 16.26
CA PRO A 804 3.20 -14.89 14.81
C PRO A 804 3.46 -16.34 14.41
N ALA A 805 2.72 -16.84 13.42
CA ALA A 805 2.87 -18.20 12.89
C ALA A 805 4.28 -18.49 12.32
N ASP A 806 5.06 -17.45 11.99
CA ASP A 806 6.40 -17.57 11.40
C ASP A 806 7.44 -18.16 12.34
N ILE A 807 7.22 -18.07 13.66
CA ILE A 807 8.17 -18.58 14.65
C ILE A 807 8.21 -20.11 14.67
N GLY A 808 7.23 -20.78 14.04
CA GLY A 808 7.21 -22.22 13.86
C GLY A 808 7.44 -22.96 15.18
N GLN A 809 8.42 -23.87 15.20
CA GLN A 809 8.74 -24.66 16.40
C GLN A 809 9.21 -23.83 17.62
N THR A 810 9.72 -22.62 17.39
CA THR A 810 10.22 -21.73 18.47
C THR A 810 9.07 -21.22 19.36
N ALA A 811 7.82 -21.28 18.88
CA ALA A 811 6.63 -21.00 19.66
C ALA A 811 6.58 -21.80 20.97
N ARG A 812 7.11 -23.04 20.97
CA ARG A 812 7.11 -23.94 22.13
C ARG A 812 7.84 -23.33 23.32
N LYS A 813 9.04 -22.79 23.09
CA LYS A 813 9.88 -22.21 24.15
C LYS A 813 9.17 -21.01 24.77
N GLN A 814 8.63 -20.11 23.94
CA GLN A 814 7.92 -18.92 24.42
C GLN A 814 6.64 -19.27 25.20
N ALA A 815 5.84 -20.19 24.67
CA ALA A 815 4.61 -20.64 25.33
C ALA A 815 4.90 -21.27 26.70
N ILE A 816 5.95 -22.11 26.82
CA ILE A 816 6.36 -22.71 28.10
C ILE A 816 6.82 -21.63 29.09
N THR A 817 7.73 -20.74 28.66
CA THR A 817 8.30 -19.72 29.55
C THR A 817 7.22 -18.79 30.12
N PHE A 818 6.31 -18.30 29.30
CA PHE A 818 5.22 -17.45 29.80
C PHE A 818 4.16 -18.24 30.58
N LYS A 819 3.96 -19.53 30.29
CA LYS A 819 3.06 -20.39 31.05
C LYS A 819 3.57 -20.58 32.48
N GLU A 820 4.85 -20.88 32.65
CA GLU A 820 5.49 -21.01 33.95
C GLU A 820 5.52 -19.67 34.72
N ALA A 821 5.65 -18.56 34.00
CA ALA A 821 5.69 -17.24 34.60
C ALA A 821 4.31 -16.72 35.05
N VAL A 822 3.29 -16.78 34.20
CA VAL A 822 2.02 -16.03 34.39
C VAL A 822 0.78 -16.91 34.21
N SER A 823 0.94 -18.24 34.01
CA SER A 823 -0.16 -19.17 33.78
C SER A 823 -1.08 -18.73 32.61
N ILE A 824 -0.51 -18.67 31.40
CA ILE A 824 -1.27 -18.40 30.17
C ILE A 824 -2.42 -19.39 30.04
N THR A 825 -3.61 -18.89 29.72
CA THR A 825 -4.81 -19.70 29.52
C THR A 825 -5.03 -20.05 28.04
N GLY A 826 -4.51 -19.27 27.09
CA GLY A 826 -4.37 -19.72 25.70
C GLY A 826 -3.60 -18.79 24.77
N VAL A 827 -3.55 -19.15 23.50
CA VAL A 827 -2.70 -18.50 22.49
C VAL A 827 -3.54 -17.94 21.33
N ILE A 828 -3.15 -16.78 20.82
CA ILE A 828 -3.60 -16.21 19.56
C ILE A 828 -2.46 -16.32 18.55
N ILE A 829 -2.65 -17.07 17.47
CA ILE A 829 -1.66 -17.18 16.40
C ILE A 829 -2.02 -16.21 15.28
N THR A 830 -1.14 -15.26 14.99
CA THR A 830 -1.31 -14.28 13.92
C THR A 830 -0.60 -14.73 12.65
N ARG A 831 -0.93 -14.12 11.50
CA ARG A 831 -0.25 -14.36 10.20
C ARG A 831 -0.39 -15.79 9.66
N MET A 832 -1.49 -16.48 9.96
CA MET A 832 -1.74 -17.86 9.52
C MET A 832 -1.89 -18.00 8.00
N ASP A 833 -2.24 -16.92 7.31
CA ASP A 833 -2.40 -16.82 5.86
C ASP A 833 -1.06 -16.62 5.12
N SER A 834 -0.03 -16.09 5.79
CA SER A 834 1.19 -15.62 5.13
C SER A 834 2.40 -16.56 5.24
N THR A 835 2.29 -17.71 5.90
CA THR A 835 3.47 -18.55 6.23
C THR A 835 3.25 -20.05 6.04
N ALA A 836 4.31 -20.74 5.62
CA ALA A 836 4.34 -22.20 5.52
C ALA A 836 4.59 -22.88 6.89
N LYS A 837 5.12 -22.14 7.88
CA LYS A 837 5.47 -22.64 9.23
C LYS A 837 4.30 -22.69 10.22
N ALA A 838 3.08 -22.42 9.74
CA ALA A 838 1.87 -22.37 10.56
C ALA A 838 1.59 -23.71 11.29
N GLY A 839 1.95 -24.84 10.68
CA GLY A 839 1.82 -26.17 11.31
C GLY A 839 2.72 -26.33 12.53
N GLY A 840 3.98 -25.88 12.43
CA GLY A 840 4.93 -25.86 13.54
C GLY A 840 4.46 -25.01 14.72
N ALA A 841 3.89 -23.83 14.46
CA ALA A 841 3.39 -22.95 15.52
C ALA A 841 2.19 -23.53 16.27
N LEU A 842 1.22 -24.12 15.55
CA LEU A 842 0.04 -24.79 16.14
C LEU A 842 0.45 -25.98 17.02
N THR A 843 1.28 -26.88 16.47
CA THR A 843 1.73 -28.10 17.17
C THR A 843 2.64 -27.78 18.35
N SER A 844 3.42 -26.70 18.28
CA SER A 844 4.24 -26.23 19.40
C SER A 844 3.42 -25.73 20.59
N CYS A 845 2.26 -25.11 20.34
CA CYS A 845 1.34 -24.71 21.41
C CYS A 845 0.71 -25.94 22.08
N TYR A 846 0.38 -26.97 21.29
CA TYR A 846 -0.05 -28.26 21.80
C TYR A 846 1.03 -28.92 22.67
N GLU A 847 2.29 -28.97 22.24
CA GLU A 847 3.40 -29.50 23.03
C GLU A 847 3.64 -28.71 24.33
N ALA A 848 3.41 -27.39 24.32
CA ALA A 848 3.45 -26.56 25.52
C ALA A 848 2.23 -26.76 26.45
N LYS A 849 1.26 -27.60 26.03
CA LYS A 849 -0.05 -27.81 26.68
C LYS A 849 -0.79 -26.49 26.91
N VAL A 850 -0.76 -25.59 25.91
CA VAL A 850 -1.48 -24.31 25.93
C VAL A 850 -2.41 -24.27 24.70
N PRO A 851 -3.73 -24.14 24.88
CA PRO A 851 -4.67 -24.21 23.76
C PRO A 851 -4.60 -22.95 22.90
N VAL A 852 -4.66 -23.12 21.58
CA VAL A 852 -4.83 -22.02 20.62
C VAL A 852 -6.31 -21.67 20.58
N ILE A 853 -6.64 -20.39 20.78
CA ILE A 853 -8.04 -19.94 20.88
C ILE A 853 -8.46 -19.11 19.67
N PHE A 854 -7.55 -18.31 19.12
CA PHE A 854 -7.81 -17.51 17.94
C PHE A 854 -6.70 -17.65 16.91
N ILE A 855 -7.09 -17.53 15.63
CA ILE A 855 -6.18 -17.43 14.49
C ILE A 855 -6.46 -16.14 13.71
N GLY A 856 -5.41 -15.39 13.42
CA GLY A 856 -5.47 -14.23 12.53
C GLY A 856 -5.34 -14.68 11.08
N THR A 857 -6.37 -14.43 10.28
CA THR A 857 -6.47 -14.89 8.88
C THR A 857 -6.27 -13.76 7.86
N GLY A 858 -5.75 -12.62 8.29
CA GLY A 858 -5.54 -11.44 7.46
C GLY A 858 -5.25 -10.18 8.28
N GLU A 859 -5.14 -9.04 7.60
CA GLU A 859 -4.69 -7.77 8.20
C GLU A 859 -5.83 -6.89 8.73
N LYS A 860 -7.06 -7.03 8.21
CA LYS A 860 -8.17 -6.14 8.61
C LYS A 860 -8.59 -6.39 10.07
N PRO A 861 -9.20 -5.40 10.74
CA PRO A 861 -9.79 -5.56 12.07
C PRO A 861 -10.73 -6.77 12.18
N ALA A 862 -11.40 -7.16 11.09
CA ALA A 862 -12.33 -8.29 11.05
C ALA A 862 -11.68 -9.66 10.77
N ASP A 863 -10.39 -9.71 10.45
CA ASP A 863 -9.70 -10.93 10.00
C ASP A 863 -9.14 -11.74 11.20
N LEU A 864 -9.99 -12.00 12.18
CA LEU A 864 -9.71 -12.82 13.36
C LEU A 864 -10.80 -13.88 13.50
N GLU A 865 -10.42 -15.15 13.56
CA GLU A 865 -11.34 -16.28 13.69
C GLU A 865 -11.04 -17.10 14.94
N GLN A 866 -12.07 -17.64 15.58
CA GLN A 866 -11.90 -18.58 16.68
C GLN A 866 -11.34 -19.89 16.13
N PHE A 867 -10.35 -20.44 16.81
CA PHE A 867 -9.71 -21.68 16.40
C PHE A 867 -10.52 -22.89 16.87
N ASN A 868 -11.02 -23.66 15.92
CA ASN A 868 -11.63 -24.95 16.15
C ASN A 868 -10.83 -26.00 15.36
N PRO A 869 -10.09 -26.90 16.04
CA PRO A 869 -9.29 -27.95 15.39
C PRO A 869 -10.08 -28.82 14.41
N GLU A 870 -11.33 -29.14 14.75
CA GLU A 870 -12.18 -30.01 13.94
C GLU A 870 -12.71 -29.30 12.71
N SER A 871 -13.15 -28.04 12.85
CA SER A 871 -13.53 -27.19 11.70
C SER A 871 -12.32 -26.89 10.83
N PHE A 872 -11.16 -26.63 11.42
CA PHE A 872 -9.91 -26.36 10.71
C PHE A 872 -9.48 -27.58 9.90
N LEU A 873 -9.49 -28.77 10.50
CA LEU A 873 -9.18 -30.03 9.82
C LEU A 873 -10.23 -30.39 8.77
N SER A 874 -11.52 -30.19 9.05
CA SER A 874 -12.61 -30.41 8.08
C SER A 874 -12.54 -29.49 6.87
N ARG A 875 -12.14 -28.22 7.08
CA ARG A 875 -11.82 -27.27 5.99
C ARG A 875 -10.61 -27.74 5.18
N MET A 876 -9.55 -28.20 5.84
CA MET A 876 -8.36 -28.75 5.19
C MET A 876 -8.66 -30.04 4.39
N LEU A 877 -9.59 -30.87 4.85
CA LEU A 877 -9.99 -32.11 4.19
C LEU A 877 -11.10 -31.89 3.14
N GLY A 878 -11.65 -30.67 3.04
CA GLY A 878 -12.71 -30.33 2.08
C GLY A 878 -14.09 -30.90 2.44
N MET A 879 -14.33 -31.24 3.70
CA MET A 879 -15.57 -31.84 4.21
C MET A 879 -16.67 -30.80 4.53
N GLY A 880 -16.30 -29.52 4.62
CA GLY A 880 -17.22 -28.41 4.97
C GLY A 880 -17.19 -28.06 6.47
N ASP A 881 -17.86 -26.97 6.85
CA ASP A 881 -17.84 -26.39 8.20
C ASP A 881 -19.15 -25.62 8.50
N LEU A 882 -20.25 -26.36 8.67
CA LEU A 882 -21.59 -25.79 8.88
C LEU A 882 -21.70 -25.02 10.18
N GLU A 883 -20.96 -25.44 11.20
CA GLU A 883 -21.04 -24.86 12.54
C GLU A 883 -20.52 -23.41 12.54
N SER A 884 -19.37 -23.16 11.90
CA SER A 884 -18.81 -21.81 11.78
C SER A 884 -19.65 -20.91 10.86
N LEU A 885 -20.35 -21.49 9.88
CA LEU A 885 -21.30 -20.77 9.05
C LEU A 885 -22.53 -20.34 9.86
N MET A 886 -23.09 -21.24 10.66
CA MET A 886 -24.22 -20.95 11.55
C MET A 886 -23.86 -19.87 12.57
N GLU A 887 -22.66 -19.93 13.16
CA GLU A 887 -22.18 -18.91 14.09
C GLU A 887 -22.10 -17.52 13.42
N LYS A 888 -21.54 -17.43 12.21
CA LYS A 888 -21.50 -16.16 11.46
C LYS A 888 -22.90 -15.61 11.20
N ILE A 889 -23.86 -16.47 10.84
CA ILE A 889 -25.27 -16.08 10.62
C ILE A 889 -25.87 -15.46 11.89
N HIS A 890 -25.61 -16.04 13.05
CA HIS A 890 -26.07 -15.50 14.34
C HIS A 890 -25.43 -14.15 14.69
N THR A 891 -24.15 -13.91 14.35
CA THR A 891 -23.47 -12.62 14.68
C THR A 891 -23.96 -11.40 13.90
N VAL A 892 -24.70 -11.61 12.81
CA VAL A 892 -25.08 -10.54 11.88
C VAL A 892 -26.58 -10.25 11.94
N THR A 893 -27.35 -11.05 12.68
CA THR A 893 -28.79 -10.91 12.80
C THR A 893 -29.18 -10.17 14.09
N ASP A 894 -29.58 -8.89 13.96
CA ASP A 894 -30.21 -8.12 15.05
C ASP A 894 -31.53 -8.80 15.48
N GLU A 895 -31.63 -9.32 16.70
CA GLU A 895 -32.86 -9.92 17.23
C GLU A 895 -34.09 -8.99 17.15
N GLN A 896 -33.87 -7.68 17.29
CA GLN A 896 -34.94 -6.67 17.17
C GLN A 896 -35.40 -6.45 15.73
N LYS A 897 -34.49 -6.53 14.75
CA LYS A 897 -34.85 -6.46 13.33
C LYS A 897 -35.55 -7.74 12.88
N LEU A 898 -35.12 -8.91 13.37
CA LEU A 898 -35.82 -10.18 13.15
C LEU A 898 -37.27 -10.12 13.62
N LYS A 899 -37.53 -9.58 14.82
CA LYS A 899 -38.90 -9.40 15.35
C LYS A 899 -39.72 -8.39 14.54
N LYS A 900 -39.12 -7.27 14.09
CA LYS A 900 -39.79 -6.26 13.26
C LYS A 900 -40.12 -6.79 11.86
N THR A 901 -39.19 -7.50 11.24
CA THR A 901 -39.36 -8.16 9.96
C THR A 901 -40.38 -9.30 10.06
N GLN A 902 -40.37 -10.10 11.14
CA GLN A 902 -41.42 -11.09 11.43
C GLN A 902 -42.81 -10.44 11.54
N LYS A 903 -42.94 -9.34 12.30
CA LYS A 903 -44.22 -8.63 12.44
C LYS A 903 -44.71 -8.04 11.11
N ASN A 904 -43.82 -7.47 10.30
CA ASN A 904 -44.13 -6.98 8.95
C ASN A 904 -44.52 -8.13 7.99
N ILE A 905 -43.91 -9.31 8.16
CA ILE A 905 -44.25 -10.54 7.41
C ILE A 905 -45.64 -11.06 7.82
N GLU A 906 -45.96 -11.08 9.10
CA GLU A 906 -47.26 -11.50 9.65
C GLU A 906 -48.39 -10.56 9.19
N GLU A 907 -48.14 -9.26 9.13
CA GLU A 907 -49.07 -8.23 8.64
C GLU A 907 -49.13 -8.12 7.10
N GLY A 908 -48.32 -8.89 6.36
CA GLY A 908 -48.30 -8.89 4.89
C GLY A 908 -47.71 -7.63 4.23
N LYS A 909 -47.02 -6.78 5.01
CA LYS A 909 -46.41 -5.52 4.57
C LYS A 909 -44.91 -5.70 4.35
N LEU A 910 -44.53 -6.39 3.27
CA LEU A 910 -43.13 -6.50 2.84
C LEU A 910 -42.79 -5.31 1.93
N THR A 911 -41.74 -4.56 2.26
CA THR A 911 -41.24 -3.43 1.46
C THR A 911 -39.89 -3.75 0.82
N LEU A 912 -39.45 -2.95 -0.17
CA LEU A 912 -38.09 -3.09 -0.74
C LEU A 912 -36.99 -2.77 0.28
N ARG A 913 -37.27 -1.96 1.31
CA ARG A 913 -36.32 -1.69 2.40
C ARG A 913 -36.07 -2.93 3.25
N ASP A 914 -37.08 -3.78 3.43
CA ASP A 914 -36.92 -5.05 4.15
C ASP A 914 -36.05 -6.02 3.34
N VAL A 915 -36.26 -6.09 2.02
CA VAL A 915 -35.40 -6.85 1.10
C VAL A 915 -33.97 -6.33 1.13
N GLN A 916 -33.76 -5.01 1.09
CA GLN A 916 -32.45 -4.40 1.20
C GLN A 916 -31.77 -4.74 2.53
N SER A 917 -32.47 -4.61 3.66
CA SER A 917 -31.93 -4.95 4.98
C SER A 917 -31.49 -6.41 5.07
N GLN A 918 -32.22 -7.31 4.42
CA GLN A 918 -31.90 -8.73 4.41
C GLN A 918 -30.70 -9.03 3.52
N LEU A 919 -30.53 -8.33 2.40
CA LEU A 919 -29.37 -8.42 1.52
C LEU A 919 -28.10 -7.79 2.14
N GLU A 920 -28.23 -6.67 2.83
CA GLU A 920 -27.14 -6.03 3.59
C GLU A 920 -26.65 -6.93 4.72
N SER A 921 -27.57 -7.62 5.40
CA SER A 921 -27.24 -8.63 6.41
C SER A 921 -26.43 -9.79 5.80
N MET A 922 -26.68 -10.17 4.55
CA MET A 922 -25.87 -11.19 3.86
C MET A 922 -24.47 -10.69 3.47
N GLU A 923 -24.31 -9.40 3.14
CA GLU A 923 -23.00 -8.81 2.81
C GLU A 923 -22.06 -8.76 4.02
N SER A 924 -22.60 -8.56 5.22
CA SER A 924 -21.85 -8.56 6.49
C SER A 924 -21.35 -9.94 6.94
N LEU A 925 -21.83 -11.05 6.35
CA LEU A 925 -21.41 -12.42 6.67
C LEU A 925 -20.06 -12.82 6.04
N GLY A 926 -19.51 -11.98 5.14
CA GLY A 926 -18.26 -12.21 4.43
C GLY A 926 -18.45 -12.59 2.95
N SER A 927 -17.35 -12.94 2.26
CA SER A 927 -17.44 -13.34 0.86
C SER A 927 -18.25 -14.62 0.69
N MET A 928 -19.11 -14.67 -0.33
CA MET A 928 -19.96 -15.84 -0.60
C MET A 928 -19.13 -17.12 -0.86
N ASP A 929 -17.90 -16.95 -1.34
CA ASP A 929 -16.89 -18.02 -1.44
C ASP A 929 -16.56 -18.69 -0.10
N LYS A 930 -16.43 -17.88 0.95
CA LYS A 930 -16.11 -18.36 2.30
C LYS A 930 -17.30 -19.14 2.87
N ILE A 931 -18.52 -18.65 2.64
CA ILE A 931 -19.78 -19.33 3.00
C ILE A 931 -19.93 -20.65 2.24
N MET A 932 -19.67 -20.70 0.94
CA MET A 932 -19.79 -21.93 0.15
C MET A 932 -18.77 -22.99 0.54
N SER A 933 -17.54 -22.58 0.90
CA SER A 933 -16.51 -23.49 1.40
C SER A 933 -16.85 -24.12 2.76
N MET A 934 -17.77 -23.50 3.48
CA MET A 934 -18.27 -23.97 4.78
C MET A 934 -19.45 -24.94 4.64
N ILE A 935 -19.98 -25.22 3.44
CA ILE A 935 -21.12 -26.15 3.27
C ILE A 935 -20.65 -27.53 2.75
N PRO A 936 -20.92 -28.63 3.50
CA PRO A 936 -20.60 -30.00 3.13
C PRO A 936 -21.18 -30.39 1.77
N GLY A 937 -20.39 -31.10 0.97
CA GLY A 937 -20.79 -31.54 -0.39
C GLY A 937 -20.81 -30.42 -1.45
N LEU A 938 -20.98 -29.15 -1.05
CA LEU A 938 -20.82 -27.99 -1.95
C LEU A 938 -19.36 -27.60 -2.17
N GLY A 939 -18.43 -28.06 -1.32
CA GLY A 939 -16.99 -27.99 -1.63
C GLY A 939 -16.62 -28.67 -2.95
N LYS A 940 -17.33 -29.75 -3.34
CA LYS A 940 -17.21 -30.38 -4.67
C LYS A 940 -17.92 -29.59 -5.77
N ALA A 941 -18.94 -28.80 -5.44
CA ALA A 941 -19.60 -27.88 -6.36
C ALA A 941 -18.80 -26.57 -6.55
N LYS A 942 -17.91 -26.22 -5.62
CA LYS A 942 -16.93 -25.11 -5.71
C LYS A 942 -15.96 -25.29 -6.87
N GLU A 943 -15.66 -26.53 -7.26
CA GLU A 943 -14.91 -26.82 -8.49
C GLU A 943 -15.72 -26.48 -9.75
N LYS A 944 -17.05 -26.37 -9.66
CA LYS A 944 -17.97 -26.09 -10.77
C LYS A 944 -18.59 -24.68 -10.76
N ILE A 945 -18.54 -23.96 -9.64
CA ILE A 945 -19.06 -22.59 -9.49
C ILE A 945 -17.87 -21.64 -9.34
N SER A 946 -17.70 -20.70 -10.26
CA SER A 946 -16.60 -19.72 -10.24
C SER A 946 -16.80 -18.66 -9.14
N SER A 947 -15.72 -18.31 -8.43
CA SER A 947 -15.65 -17.15 -7.50
C SER A 947 -16.17 -15.86 -8.13
N GLU A 948 -16.01 -15.75 -9.44
CA GLU A 948 -16.49 -14.62 -10.24
C GLU A 948 -18.01 -14.46 -10.31
N LYS A 949 -18.79 -15.55 -10.39
CA LYS A 949 -20.27 -15.48 -10.36
C LYS A 949 -20.75 -14.96 -9.01
N LEU A 950 -19.95 -15.15 -7.97
CA LEU A 950 -20.23 -14.74 -6.59
C LEU A 950 -19.89 -13.27 -6.38
N GLU A 951 -18.77 -12.77 -6.92
CA GLU A 951 -18.47 -11.33 -6.93
C GLU A 951 -19.46 -10.50 -7.78
N GLN A 952 -19.86 -11.00 -8.95
CA GLN A 952 -20.86 -10.33 -9.79
C GLN A 952 -22.24 -10.26 -9.10
N GLN A 953 -22.62 -11.30 -8.35
CA GLN A 953 -23.80 -11.22 -7.50
C GLN A 953 -23.64 -10.13 -6.43
N GLN A 954 -22.50 -10.04 -5.76
CA GLN A 954 -22.24 -9.01 -4.74
C GLN A 954 -22.27 -7.58 -5.31
N GLN A 955 -21.74 -7.34 -6.52
CA GLN A 955 -21.86 -6.03 -7.18
C GLN A 955 -23.31 -5.67 -7.54
N LYS A 956 -24.13 -6.66 -7.94
CA LYS A 956 -25.56 -6.44 -8.19
C LYS A 956 -26.32 -6.08 -6.92
N LEU A 957 -25.93 -6.65 -5.76
CA LEU A 957 -26.51 -6.29 -4.46
C LEU A 957 -26.25 -4.81 -4.10
N LYS A 958 -25.05 -4.30 -4.36
CA LYS A 958 -24.75 -2.86 -4.22
C LYS A 958 -25.57 -2.00 -5.18
N GLY A 959 -25.75 -2.46 -6.41
CA GLY A 959 -26.64 -1.82 -7.39
C GLY A 959 -28.08 -1.71 -6.89
N TYR A 960 -28.61 -2.74 -6.23
CA TYR A 960 -29.96 -2.70 -5.67
C TYR A 960 -30.13 -1.65 -4.58
N LYS A 961 -29.13 -1.44 -3.73
CA LYS A 961 -29.12 -0.36 -2.74
C LYS A 961 -29.24 1.03 -3.39
N HIS A 962 -28.45 1.28 -4.44
CA HIS A 962 -28.54 2.53 -5.18
C HIS A 962 -29.89 2.70 -5.88
N ALA A 963 -30.45 1.63 -6.45
CA ALA A 963 -31.78 1.67 -7.05
C ALA A 963 -32.88 1.99 -6.04
N ILE A 964 -32.88 1.35 -4.87
CA ILE A 964 -33.88 1.57 -3.81
C ILE A 964 -33.78 2.99 -3.24
N ASN A 965 -32.57 3.54 -3.09
CA ASN A 965 -32.37 4.92 -2.64
C ASN A 965 -32.87 5.97 -3.65
N SER A 966 -32.99 5.60 -4.94
CA SER A 966 -33.52 6.47 -6.00
C SER A 966 -35.03 6.32 -6.23
N MET A 967 -35.70 5.41 -5.50
CA MET A 967 -37.15 5.20 -5.55
C MET A 967 -37.91 6.14 -4.61
N THR A 968 -39.17 6.43 -4.93
CA THR A 968 -40.08 7.15 -4.03
C THR A 968 -40.59 6.24 -2.92
N LYS A 969 -41.14 6.82 -1.85
CA LYS A 969 -41.71 6.06 -0.73
C LYS A 969 -42.81 5.08 -1.18
N GLU A 970 -43.65 5.50 -2.13
CA GLU A 970 -44.70 4.67 -2.74
C GLU A 970 -44.11 3.48 -3.54
N GLU A 971 -43.04 3.70 -4.30
CA GLU A 971 -42.35 2.64 -5.07
C GLU A 971 -41.65 1.61 -4.17
N ILE A 972 -41.18 2.05 -3.00
CA ILE A 972 -40.54 1.19 -2.00
C ILE A 972 -41.57 0.33 -1.25
N GLU A 973 -42.71 0.93 -0.90
CA GLU A 973 -43.79 0.25 -0.17
C GLU A 973 -44.61 -0.68 -1.08
N ASN A 974 -44.83 -0.30 -2.35
CA ASN A 974 -45.58 -1.07 -3.35
C ASN A 974 -44.79 -1.29 -4.66
N PRO A 975 -43.80 -2.20 -4.68
CA PRO A 975 -42.90 -2.40 -5.83
C PRO A 975 -43.59 -2.87 -7.12
N GLU A 976 -44.82 -3.39 -7.01
CA GLU A 976 -45.62 -3.89 -8.14
C GLU A 976 -46.06 -2.77 -9.10
N ILE A 977 -46.12 -1.50 -8.63
CA ILE A 977 -46.47 -0.36 -9.49
C ILE A 977 -45.40 -0.08 -10.56
N MET A 978 -44.15 -0.44 -10.27
CA MET A 978 -43.03 -0.21 -11.18
C MET A 978 -43.08 -1.12 -12.42
N GLU A 979 -43.78 -2.26 -12.37
CA GLU A 979 -43.95 -3.12 -13.55
C GLU A 979 -44.98 -2.57 -14.55
N LYS A 980 -45.99 -1.84 -14.05
CA LYS A 980 -47.06 -1.29 -14.90
C LYS A 980 -46.61 -0.05 -15.64
N GLU A 981 -45.67 0.71 -15.08
CA GLU A 981 -45.18 1.96 -15.65
C GLU A 981 -43.68 1.93 -15.94
N THR A 982 -43.34 1.64 -17.21
CA THR A 982 -41.94 1.57 -17.69
C THR A 982 -41.17 2.88 -17.50
N SER A 983 -41.86 4.03 -17.45
CA SER A 983 -41.29 5.36 -17.17
C SER A 983 -40.65 5.44 -15.78
N ARG A 984 -41.23 4.81 -14.75
CA ARG A 984 -40.68 4.77 -13.38
C ARG A 984 -39.38 3.99 -13.32
N ILE A 985 -39.30 2.84 -14.00
CA ILE A 985 -38.07 2.04 -14.11
C ILE A 985 -36.95 2.82 -14.82
N GLN A 986 -37.28 3.55 -15.89
CA GLN A 986 -36.30 4.37 -16.62
C GLN A 986 -35.79 5.54 -15.77
N ARG A 987 -36.66 6.18 -14.98
CA ARG A 987 -36.28 7.25 -14.05
C ARG A 987 -35.32 6.74 -12.99
N VAL A 988 -35.67 5.64 -12.32
CA VAL A 988 -34.81 5.02 -11.29
C VAL A 988 -33.49 4.57 -11.90
N SER A 989 -33.49 3.96 -13.10
CA SER A 989 -32.27 3.57 -13.81
C SER A 989 -31.33 4.75 -14.08
N LYS A 990 -31.86 5.88 -14.54
CA LYS A 990 -31.06 7.09 -14.79
C LYS A 990 -30.54 7.71 -13.49
N GLY A 991 -31.36 7.73 -12.44
CA GLY A 991 -31.00 8.30 -11.14
C GLY A 991 -29.97 7.47 -10.36
N SER A 992 -30.03 6.14 -10.46
CA SER A 992 -29.16 5.23 -9.71
C SER A 992 -27.98 4.69 -10.52
N GLY A 993 -27.94 4.90 -11.83
CA GLY A 993 -26.94 4.31 -12.74
C GLY A 993 -27.07 2.78 -12.89
N VAL A 994 -28.18 2.19 -12.46
CA VAL A 994 -28.44 0.74 -12.49
C VAL A 994 -29.24 0.39 -13.74
N SER A 995 -28.97 -0.76 -14.36
CA SER A 995 -29.68 -1.15 -15.58
C SER A 995 -31.18 -1.40 -15.32
N THR A 996 -32.03 -1.09 -16.29
CA THR A 996 -33.48 -1.40 -16.18
C THR A 996 -33.75 -2.90 -15.98
N THR A 997 -32.84 -3.76 -16.42
CA THR A 997 -32.93 -5.22 -16.27
C THR A 997 -32.67 -5.64 -14.82
N ASP A 998 -31.69 -5.02 -14.16
CA ASP A 998 -31.39 -5.29 -12.76
C ASP A 998 -32.49 -4.76 -11.83
N ILE A 999 -33.10 -3.62 -12.16
CA ILE A 999 -34.28 -3.11 -11.43
C ILE A 999 -35.47 -4.09 -11.56
N ARG A 1000 -35.73 -4.63 -12.76
CA ARG A 1000 -36.76 -5.68 -12.94
C ARG A 1000 -36.43 -6.96 -12.18
N ASN A 1001 -35.14 -7.33 -12.12
CA ASN A 1001 -34.70 -8.49 -11.34
C ASN A 1001 -34.90 -8.29 -9.84
N LEU A 1002 -34.66 -7.08 -9.32
CA LEU A 1002 -34.94 -6.72 -7.92
C LEU A 1002 -36.44 -6.86 -7.60
N ILE A 1003 -37.32 -6.37 -8.48
CA ILE A 1003 -38.78 -6.51 -8.32
C ILE A 1003 -39.19 -7.99 -8.39
N LYS A 1004 -38.59 -8.77 -9.28
CA LYS A 1004 -38.82 -10.22 -9.38
C LYS A 1004 -38.37 -10.95 -8.11
N GLN A 1005 -37.23 -10.57 -7.52
CA GLN A 1005 -36.75 -11.12 -6.25
C GLN A 1005 -37.68 -10.77 -5.08
N TYR A 1006 -38.18 -9.53 -5.03
CA TYR A 1006 -39.21 -9.11 -4.08
C TYR A 1006 -40.47 -9.97 -4.17
N LYS A 1007 -40.97 -10.22 -5.39
CA LYS A 1007 -42.14 -11.09 -5.61
C LYS A 1007 -41.89 -12.53 -5.19
N MET A 1008 -40.73 -13.07 -5.54
CA MET A 1008 -40.37 -14.44 -5.16
C MET A 1008 -40.31 -14.58 -3.63
N LEU A 1009 -39.76 -13.58 -2.93
CA LEU A 1009 -39.75 -13.52 -1.47
C LEU A 1009 -41.18 -13.44 -0.90
N LYS A 1010 -42.02 -12.56 -1.47
CA LYS A 1010 -43.43 -12.39 -1.10
C LYS A 1010 -44.25 -13.68 -1.29
N GLU A 1011 -44.02 -14.43 -2.36
CA GLU A 1011 -44.65 -15.73 -2.62
C GLU A 1011 -44.15 -16.83 -1.66
N MET A 1012 -42.86 -16.84 -1.36
CA MET A 1012 -42.27 -17.78 -0.41
C MET A 1012 -42.84 -17.59 1.00
N LEU A 1013 -43.06 -16.33 1.40
CA LEU A 1013 -43.67 -15.98 2.68
C LEU A 1013 -45.18 -16.29 2.72
N LYS A 1014 -45.91 -16.09 1.62
CA LYS A 1014 -47.32 -16.49 1.50
C LYS A 1014 -47.51 -18.01 1.58
N SER A 1015 -46.57 -18.78 1.05
CA SER A 1015 -46.60 -20.25 1.10
C SER A 1015 -46.10 -20.85 2.42
N GLY A 1016 -45.47 -20.05 3.29
CA GLY A 1016 -44.97 -20.43 4.61
C GLY A 1016 -45.97 -20.27 5.77
N LYS A 1017 -47.26 -19.99 5.51
CA LYS A 1017 -48.29 -19.80 6.54
C LYS A 1017 -48.70 -21.08 7.31
N SER A 1018 -48.05 -22.22 7.08
CA SER A 1018 -48.25 -23.45 7.84
C SER A 1018 -47.11 -23.67 8.87
N SER A 1019 -47.44 -23.40 10.14
CA SER A 1019 -46.80 -23.82 11.41
C SER A 1019 -45.26 -23.75 11.54
N SER A 1020 -44.84 -22.90 12.48
CA SER A 1020 -43.47 -22.47 12.81
C SER A 1020 -42.60 -23.47 13.60
N SER A 1021 -43.03 -24.71 13.82
CA SER A 1021 -42.24 -25.71 14.58
C SER A 1021 -41.49 -26.75 13.72
N ASP A 1022 -41.93 -27.00 12.48
CA ASP A 1022 -41.40 -28.10 11.65
C ASP A 1022 -40.30 -27.69 10.65
N MET A 1023 -39.83 -26.44 10.73
CA MET A 1023 -38.88 -25.86 9.76
C MET A 1023 -37.40 -26.23 10.04
N LEU A 1024 -37.10 -26.79 11.22
CA LEU A 1024 -35.73 -27.11 11.67
C LEU A 1024 -35.29 -28.56 11.38
N ASP A 1025 -36.13 -29.39 10.75
CA ASP A 1025 -35.78 -30.78 10.48
C ASP A 1025 -34.91 -30.91 9.21
N GLN A 1026 -33.71 -31.50 9.37
CA GLN A 1026 -32.70 -31.72 8.32
C GLN A 1026 -33.28 -32.39 7.06
N LYS A 1027 -34.31 -33.22 7.22
CA LYS A 1027 -34.99 -33.93 6.13
C LYS A 1027 -35.75 -32.99 5.19
N ASN A 1028 -36.36 -31.94 5.73
CA ASN A 1028 -37.13 -30.96 4.96
C ASN A 1028 -36.21 -29.97 4.24
N LEU A 1029 -35.10 -29.57 4.86
CA LEU A 1029 -34.02 -28.80 4.22
C LEU A 1029 -33.40 -29.55 3.03
N MET A 1030 -33.15 -30.86 3.16
CA MET A 1030 -32.68 -31.71 2.04
C MET A 1030 -33.71 -31.85 0.91
N LYS A 1031 -35.01 -31.98 1.23
CA LYS A 1031 -36.09 -31.99 0.22
C LYS A 1031 -36.19 -30.65 -0.51
N MET A 1032 -36.03 -29.53 0.20
CA MET A 1032 -36.09 -28.19 -0.36
C MET A 1032 -34.88 -27.91 -1.27
N ALA A 1033 -33.67 -28.32 -0.86
CA ALA A 1033 -32.46 -28.27 -1.67
C ALA A 1033 -32.59 -29.10 -2.97
N LYS A 1034 -33.16 -30.31 -2.89
CA LYS A 1034 -33.46 -31.14 -4.08
C LYS A 1034 -34.50 -30.48 -5.01
N LYS A 1035 -35.50 -29.78 -4.46
CA LYS A 1035 -36.55 -29.09 -5.25
C LYS A 1035 -35.99 -27.85 -5.96
N LEU A 1036 -35.11 -27.10 -5.30
CA LEU A 1036 -34.38 -25.96 -5.87
C LEU A 1036 -33.40 -26.39 -6.97
N ALA A 1037 -32.67 -27.50 -6.75
CA ALA A 1037 -31.80 -28.10 -7.78
C ALA A 1037 -32.59 -28.55 -9.02
N LYS A 1038 -33.82 -29.08 -8.86
CA LYS A 1038 -34.67 -29.50 -9.99
C LYS A 1038 -35.24 -28.33 -10.80
N LYS A 1039 -35.55 -27.18 -10.18
CA LYS A 1039 -36.04 -25.98 -10.90
C LYS A 1039 -34.91 -25.17 -11.53
N GLY A 1040 -33.70 -25.23 -10.99
CA GLY A 1040 -32.51 -24.54 -11.54
C GLY A 1040 -31.90 -25.19 -12.79
N MET A 1041 -32.30 -26.41 -13.16
CA MET A 1041 -31.81 -27.11 -14.38
C MET A 1041 -32.62 -26.81 -15.65
N LYS A 1042 -33.63 -25.94 -15.59
CA LYS A 1042 -34.32 -25.38 -16.77
C LYS A 1042 -34.17 -23.85 -16.78
N ILE A 1043 -32.95 -23.36 -16.95
CA ILE A 1043 -32.64 -22.01 -17.46
C ILE A 1043 -31.44 -22.15 -18.39
#